data_AF-A0A7S7Q8R5-F1
#
_entry.id   AF-A0A7S7Q8R5-F1
#
_cell.length_a   1.000
_cell.length_b   1.000
_cell.length_c   1.000
_cell.angle_alpha   90.00
_cell.angle_beta   90.00
_cell.angle_gamma   90.00
#
_symmetry.space_group_name_H-M   'P 1'
#
loop_
_entity.id
_entity.type
_entity.pdbx_description
1 polymer ?
#
loop_
_entity_poly.entity_id
_entity_poly.type
_entity_poly.pdbx_seq_one_letter_code
_entity_poly.pdbx_strand_id
1 'polypeptide(L)'
;MMKSLQRAWHRHSPQLFLGELLEKRWMEPIIPFTLTIAVFLAFAIMIPRYLTAGSLQELMRNFAEQGMVAVAMAFSVLSGGIDLSVGAVFAMSNFLALYLYLILGLPLPVTIVLVVLFGAAMGAINGGLIAYGKTRPFLTTLVVLIIVRAAYNKVTVAFTNELASIDSGSSTWDFMGSGRVLGIPFNMLVLILLAVGTHFFLTRIKPGVHIMAVGSSRKAARHAGVNVKRVLFSAYVMSGAIAALAGILYAARQSSSGTDTGVGWEINALAAVVLGGISLSGGRGTIARAVMGAAIIFMLTSGMVRLGISGNLTTAIIGIILLLAVGFNVKWVKNKGKVLQKVYVTPSWVDFEPPPSVERGSGTPFAENDRLKNAEAIALDMIEGPEDIILDRKDNLYTVNRNGSIIRFLAPDYTVREEFARIGGRPLGLAFDRDQNLLVCIAGMGVYGVKPDRSVFKVTDRTTRTRTRLKDDSRLYLADDLDVAPDGRIYFSEASTRYELTDWALDGFEGRGNGRLICHDPKTGITKTVLKNLTFPNGICISHDGQSVLWASTWLCQINRFWIAGPKAGTSEILIDNLPGYCDNINRASDGKYWLAFVGLRTPVYDLAMRNPVFRTRMVKQIPPDEWLCPGINYGCVVKFDDNGVVTESLWDPGGLSHPTITSVREHKGHLYIGGLENNRIGRIRLPDADPTWEAHKSYWGGA
;
A
#
# COMPACT_ATOMS: atom_id res chain seq x y z
N MET A 1 24.17 28.35 -0.50
CA MET A 1 22.70 28.58 -0.55
C MET A 1 21.98 27.64 -1.54
N MET A 2 22.41 27.51 -2.80
CA MET A 2 21.72 26.62 -3.77
C MET A 2 21.89 25.13 -3.45
N LYS A 3 23.10 24.67 -3.07
CA LYS A 3 23.34 23.29 -2.61
C LYS A 3 22.58 22.94 -1.32
N SER A 4 22.44 23.89 -0.39
CA SER A 4 21.69 23.67 0.87
C SER A 4 20.17 23.59 0.63
N LEU A 5 19.63 24.41 -0.30
CA LEU A 5 18.24 24.29 -0.75
C LEU A 5 17.98 22.98 -1.49
N GLN A 6 18.91 22.54 -2.36
CA GLN A 6 18.82 21.24 -3.03
C GLN A 6 18.89 20.08 -2.03
N ARG A 7 19.79 20.13 -1.03
CA ARG A 7 19.86 19.15 0.06
C ARG A 7 18.56 19.10 0.87
N ALA A 8 17.98 20.26 1.22
CA ALA A 8 16.70 20.34 1.92
C ALA A 8 15.53 19.80 1.07
N TRP A 9 15.50 20.09 -0.23
CA TRP A 9 14.50 19.57 -1.16
C TRP A 9 14.54 18.04 -1.27
N HIS A 10 15.72 17.43 -1.41
CA HIS A 10 15.85 15.97 -1.44
C HIS A 10 15.56 15.32 -0.07
N ARG A 11 15.88 16.01 1.04
CA ARG A 11 15.60 15.52 2.40
C ARG A 11 14.11 15.48 2.72
N HIS A 12 13.35 16.50 2.31
CA HIS A 12 11.90 16.62 2.59
C HIS A 12 10.99 16.22 1.41
N SER A 13 11.59 15.85 0.26
CA SER A 13 10.99 15.56 -1.04
C SER A 13 9.45 15.51 -1.08
N PRO A 14 8.79 16.57 -1.59
CA PRO A 14 7.33 16.57 -1.84
C PRO A 14 6.87 15.41 -2.72
N GLN A 15 7.78 14.85 -3.51
CA GLN A 15 7.54 13.68 -4.35
C GLN A 15 7.13 12.46 -3.53
N LEU A 16 7.69 12.28 -2.33
CA LEU A 16 7.32 11.17 -1.45
C LEU A 16 5.91 11.30 -0.92
N PHE A 17 5.54 12.50 -0.47
CA PHE A 17 4.18 12.78 -0.05
C PHE A 17 3.20 12.55 -1.21
N LEU A 18 3.53 13.04 -2.41
CA LEU A 18 2.72 12.81 -3.62
C LEU A 18 2.65 11.33 -3.99
N GLY A 19 3.75 10.57 -3.85
CA GLY A 19 3.79 9.12 -4.07
C GLY A 19 2.86 8.39 -3.10
N GLU A 20 3.02 8.64 -1.79
CA GLU A 20 2.16 8.07 -0.74
C GLU A 20 0.69 8.43 -0.95
N LEU A 21 0.41 9.66 -1.39
CA LEU A 21 -0.94 10.14 -1.69
C LEU A 21 -1.52 9.37 -2.89
N LEU A 22 -0.80 9.33 -4.00
CA LEU A 22 -1.23 8.65 -5.22
C LEU A 22 -1.37 7.14 -5.04
N GLU A 23 -0.63 6.52 -4.12
CA GLU A 23 -0.79 5.10 -3.74
C GLU A 23 -2.16 4.82 -3.11
N LYS A 24 -2.81 5.81 -2.49
CA LYS A 24 -4.09 5.56 -1.81
C LYS A 24 -5.20 5.24 -2.81
N ARG A 25 -5.99 4.21 -2.49
CA ARG A 25 -7.15 3.78 -3.31
C ARG A 25 -8.19 4.89 -3.54
N TRP A 26 -8.35 5.79 -2.57
CA TRP A 26 -9.29 6.92 -2.69
C TRP A 26 -8.80 8.03 -3.64
N MET A 27 -7.52 8.00 -4.05
CA MET A 27 -6.94 8.90 -5.07
C MET A 27 -7.06 8.34 -6.49
N GLU A 28 -7.56 7.12 -6.67
CA GLU A 28 -7.83 6.56 -8.01
C GLU A 28 -8.75 7.43 -8.89
N PRO A 29 -9.84 8.06 -8.38
CA PRO A 29 -10.68 8.94 -9.18
C PRO A 29 -10.17 10.38 -9.24
N ILE A 30 -8.87 10.64 -9.04
CA ILE A 30 -8.33 12.01 -9.07
C ILE A 30 -8.66 12.73 -10.38
N ILE A 31 -8.58 12.05 -11.53
CA ILE A 31 -8.88 12.63 -12.84
C ILE A 31 -10.35 13.05 -12.97
N PRO A 32 -11.34 12.17 -12.77
CA PRO A 32 -12.74 12.60 -12.85
C PRO A 32 -13.08 13.64 -11.79
N PHE A 33 -12.45 13.58 -10.60
CA PHE A 33 -12.63 14.61 -9.58
C PHE A 33 -12.12 15.97 -10.05
N THR A 34 -10.86 16.07 -10.52
CA THR A 34 -10.31 17.34 -11.02
C THR A 34 -11.07 17.86 -12.23
N LEU A 35 -11.51 16.97 -13.13
CA LEU A 35 -12.34 17.34 -14.28
C LEU A 35 -13.70 17.91 -13.85
N THR A 36 -14.36 17.29 -12.86
CA THR A 36 -15.64 17.79 -12.33
C THR A 36 -15.48 19.22 -11.80
N ILE A 37 -14.44 19.47 -11.00
CA ILE A 37 -14.14 20.80 -10.47
C ILE A 37 -13.81 21.79 -11.59
N ALA A 38 -12.99 21.38 -12.58
CA ALA A 38 -12.63 22.24 -13.70
C ALA A 38 -13.86 22.65 -14.52
N VAL A 39 -14.75 21.71 -14.85
CA VAL A 39 -16.00 21.98 -15.58
C VAL A 39 -16.93 22.87 -14.76
N PHE A 40 -17.05 22.65 -13.45
CA PHE A 40 -17.83 23.50 -12.55
C PHE A 40 -17.35 24.95 -12.58
N LEU A 41 -16.05 25.16 -12.39
CA LEU A 41 -15.45 26.49 -12.35
C LEU A 41 -15.53 27.18 -13.70
N ALA A 42 -15.31 26.46 -14.81
CA ALA A 42 -15.43 27.01 -16.15
C ALA A 42 -16.85 27.57 -16.39
N PHE A 43 -17.90 26.78 -16.12
CA PHE A 43 -19.28 27.27 -16.29
C PHE A 43 -19.69 28.32 -15.27
N ALA A 44 -19.16 28.26 -14.05
CA ALA A 44 -19.38 29.31 -13.05
C ALA A 44 -18.84 30.68 -13.50
N ILE A 45 -17.77 30.70 -14.30
CA ILE A 45 -17.19 31.91 -14.89
C ILE A 45 -17.94 32.33 -16.16
N MET A 46 -18.27 31.37 -17.04
CA MET A 46 -18.83 31.66 -18.36
C MET A 46 -20.33 32.00 -18.34
N ILE A 47 -21.09 31.49 -17.36
CA ILE A 47 -22.55 31.64 -17.33
C ILE A 47 -22.94 32.67 -16.25
N PRO A 48 -23.55 33.81 -16.62
CA PRO A 48 -24.02 34.79 -15.65
C PRO A 48 -25.00 34.16 -14.65
N ARG A 49 -24.87 34.52 -13.36
CA ARG A 49 -25.74 34.04 -12.27
C ARG A 49 -25.76 32.51 -12.06
N TYR A 50 -24.77 31.78 -12.59
CA TYR A 50 -24.68 30.32 -12.45
C TYR A 50 -24.69 29.85 -10.99
N LEU A 51 -23.99 30.57 -10.11
CA LEU A 51 -23.85 30.26 -8.68
C LEU A 51 -24.95 30.84 -7.80
N THR A 52 -26.04 31.38 -8.37
CA THR A 52 -27.18 31.81 -7.56
C THR A 52 -27.89 30.61 -6.94
N ALA A 53 -28.46 30.78 -5.74
CA ALA A 53 -29.16 29.70 -5.03
C ALA A 53 -30.26 29.04 -5.88
N GLY A 54 -31.02 29.84 -6.64
CA GLY A 54 -32.04 29.31 -7.57
C GLY A 54 -31.45 28.48 -8.70
N SER A 55 -30.37 28.96 -9.34
CA SER A 55 -29.70 28.21 -10.42
C SER A 55 -29.11 26.90 -9.91
N LEU A 56 -28.46 26.90 -8.75
CA LEU A 56 -27.92 25.69 -8.12
C LEU A 56 -29.03 24.71 -7.73
N GLN A 57 -30.17 25.19 -7.21
CA GLN A 57 -31.32 24.35 -6.92
C GLN A 57 -31.89 23.69 -8.18
N GLU A 58 -32.03 24.43 -9.28
CA GLU A 58 -32.49 23.85 -10.55
C GLU A 58 -31.48 22.88 -11.16
N LEU A 59 -30.17 23.15 -11.04
CA LEU A 59 -29.13 22.19 -11.45
C LEU A 59 -29.22 20.90 -10.63
N MET A 60 -29.31 21.01 -9.30
CA MET A 60 -29.44 19.85 -8.40
C MET A 60 -30.72 19.06 -8.71
N ARG A 61 -31.83 19.75 -8.94
CA ARG A 61 -33.12 19.15 -9.25
C ARG A 61 -33.07 18.36 -10.56
N ASN A 62 -32.48 18.92 -11.61
CA ASN A 62 -32.40 18.23 -12.92
C ASN A 62 -31.32 17.14 -12.97
N PHE A 63 -30.30 17.23 -12.12
CA PHE A 63 -29.24 16.21 -12.02
C PHE A 63 -29.72 14.94 -11.32
N ALA A 64 -30.57 15.07 -10.30
CA ALA A 64 -30.88 14.00 -9.36
C ALA A 64 -31.32 12.68 -10.05
N GLU A 65 -32.25 12.75 -11.00
CA GLU A 65 -32.77 11.54 -11.65
C GLU A 65 -31.72 10.91 -12.59
N GLN A 66 -30.96 11.72 -13.33
CA GLN A 66 -29.85 11.23 -14.15
C GLN A 66 -28.76 10.57 -13.30
N GLY A 67 -28.46 11.15 -12.13
CA GLY A 67 -27.55 10.58 -11.15
C GLY A 67 -28.02 9.21 -10.67
N MET A 68 -29.32 9.04 -10.39
CA MET A 68 -29.87 7.74 -9.98
C MET A 68 -29.78 6.69 -11.11
N VAL A 69 -30.05 7.07 -12.36
CA VAL A 69 -29.88 6.15 -13.50
C VAL A 69 -28.41 5.78 -13.70
N ALA A 70 -27.46 6.69 -13.45
CA ALA A 70 -26.04 6.35 -13.42
C ALA A 70 -25.68 5.39 -12.27
N VAL A 71 -26.30 5.52 -11.09
CA VAL A 71 -26.17 4.55 -9.99
C VAL A 71 -26.72 3.17 -10.42
N ALA A 72 -27.89 3.12 -11.07
CA ALA A 72 -28.45 1.88 -11.62
C ALA A 72 -27.48 1.20 -12.59
N MET A 73 -26.99 1.94 -13.59
CA MET A 73 -25.99 1.47 -14.54
C MET A 73 -24.73 0.95 -13.81
N ALA A 74 -24.26 1.65 -12.77
CA ALA A 74 -23.09 1.25 -12.00
C ALA A 74 -23.21 -0.16 -11.40
N PHE A 75 -24.39 -0.57 -10.90
CA PHE A 75 -24.59 -1.94 -10.40
C PHE A 75 -24.35 -3.00 -11.48
N SER A 76 -24.89 -2.78 -12.68
CA SER A 76 -24.70 -3.70 -13.81
C SER A 76 -23.24 -3.77 -14.25
N VAL A 77 -22.57 -2.62 -14.37
CA VAL A 77 -21.16 -2.53 -14.80
C VAL A 77 -20.22 -3.11 -13.76
N LEU A 78 -20.42 -2.80 -12.48
CA LEU A 78 -19.60 -3.35 -11.40
C LEU A 78 -19.72 -4.87 -11.29
N SER A 79 -20.85 -5.46 -11.69
CA SER A 79 -21.03 -6.92 -11.77
C SER A 79 -20.34 -7.59 -12.97
N GLY A 80 -19.77 -6.80 -13.89
CA GLY A 80 -19.12 -7.27 -15.13
C GLY A 80 -20.09 -7.48 -16.29
N GLY A 81 -21.15 -6.67 -16.37
CA GLY A 81 -22.09 -6.63 -17.48
C GLY A 81 -22.43 -5.19 -17.87
N ILE A 82 -23.43 -5.00 -18.72
CA ILE A 82 -23.98 -3.67 -19.06
C ILE A 82 -25.49 -3.83 -19.12
N ASP A 83 -26.23 -2.89 -18.54
CA ASP A 83 -27.69 -2.82 -18.62
C ASP A 83 -28.13 -1.63 -19.46
N LEU A 84 -28.28 -1.84 -20.77
CA LEU A 84 -28.77 -0.79 -21.66
C LEU A 84 -30.25 -0.48 -21.41
N SER A 85 -31.02 -1.37 -20.79
CA SER A 85 -32.47 -1.17 -20.62
C SER A 85 -32.84 -0.11 -19.59
N VAL A 86 -31.90 0.37 -18.77
CA VAL A 86 -32.17 1.31 -17.68
C VAL A 86 -32.89 2.58 -18.13
N GLY A 87 -32.60 3.12 -19.31
CA GLY A 87 -33.28 4.30 -19.85
C GLY A 87 -34.73 4.04 -20.25
N ALA A 88 -35.01 2.86 -20.82
CA ALA A 88 -36.36 2.44 -21.16
C ALA A 88 -37.19 2.05 -19.92
N VAL A 89 -36.56 1.38 -18.94
CA VAL A 89 -37.19 1.05 -17.66
C VAL A 89 -37.53 2.33 -16.89
N PHE A 90 -36.64 3.31 -16.86
CA PHE A 90 -36.89 4.64 -16.30
C PHE A 90 -38.12 5.30 -16.96
N ALA A 91 -38.16 5.34 -18.30
CA ALA A 91 -39.25 5.96 -19.04
C ALA A 91 -40.60 5.27 -18.81
N MET A 92 -40.62 3.93 -18.85
CA MET A 92 -41.83 3.18 -18.54
C MET A 92 -42.27 3.37 -17.08
N SER A 93 -41.33 3.48 -16.14
CA SER A 93 -41.63 3.74 -14.74
C SER A 93 -42.20 5.15 -14.52
N ASN A 94 -41.75 6.15 -15.28
CA ASN A 94 -42.35 7.48 -15.31
C ASN A 94 -43.83 7.40 -15.73
N PHE A 95 -44.11 6.76 -16.86
CA PHE A 95 -45.48 6.57 -17.32
C PHE A 95 -46.33 5.79 -16.31
N LEU A 96 -45.84 4.68 -15.79
CA LEU A 96 -46.58 3.86 -14.82
C LEU A 96 -46.88 4.63 -13.54
N ALA A 97 -45.95 5.46 -13.04
CA ALA A 97 -46.19 6.29 -11.88
C ALA A 97 -47.34 7.27 -12.11
N LEU A 98 -47.35 7.96 -13.26
CA LEU A 98 -48.44 8.87 -13.64
C LEU A 98 -49.75 8.14 -13.86
N TYR A 99 -49.74 7.02 -14.60
CA TYR A 99 -50.93 6.25 -14.91
C TYR A 99 -51.59 5.67 -13.65
N LEU A 100 -50.82 5.01 -12.79
CA LEU A 100 -51.34 4.40 -11.56
C LEU A 100 -51.85 5.45 -10.57
N TYR A 101 -51.18 6.60 -10.48
CA TYR A 101 -51.54 7.64 -9.52
C TYR A 101 -52.68 8.54 -10.02
N LEU A 102 -52.54 9.10 -11.23
CA LEU A 102 -53.45 10.12 -11.76
C LEU A 102 -54.68 9.51 -12.43
N ILE A 103 -54.52 8.43 -13.19
CA ILE A 103 -55.62 7.82 -13.95
C ILE A 103 -56.36 6.76 -13.13
N LEU A 104 -55.63 5.80 -12.54
CA LEU A 104 -56.25 4.77 -11.70
C LEU A 104 -56.56 5.24 -10.26
N GLY A 105 -56.08 6.42 -9.86
CA GLY A 105 -56.36 6.98 -8.53
C GLY A 105 -55.79 6.14 -7.38
N LEU A 106 -54.75 5.33 -7.60
CA LEU A 106 -54.21 4.48 -6.55
C LEU A 106 -53.51 5.30 -5.45
N PRO A 107 -53.55 4.87 -4.19
CA PRO A 107 -52.83 5.55 -3.12
C PRO A 107 -51.32 5.63 -3.41
N LEU A 108 -50.71 6.78 -3.11
CA LEU A 108 -49.31 7.06 -3.42
C LEU A 108 -48.32 5.97 -2.94
N PRO A 109 -48.41 5.42 -1.71
CA PRO A 109 -47.52 4.34 -1.29
C PRO A 109 -47.64 3.08 -2.15
N VAL A 110 -48.86 2.76 -2.60
CA VAL A 110 -49.13 1.60 -3.47
C VAL A 110 -48.50 1.83 -4.85
N THR A 111 -48.70 3.02 -5.42
CA THR A 111 -48.07 3.39 -6.70
C THR A 111 -46.55 3.27 -6.64
N ILE A 112 -45.91 3.81 -5.60
CA ILE A 112 -44.45 3.73 -5.43
C ILE A 112 -43.99 2.27 -5.41
N VAL A 113 -44.64 1.43 -4.62
CA VAL A 113 -44.28 0.01 -4.49
C VAL A 113 -44.46 -0.71 -5.83
N LEU A 114 -45.59 -0.54 -6.52
CA LEU A 114 -45.85 -1.20 -7.79
C LEU A 114 -44.86 -0.81 -8.88
N VAL A 115 -44.50 0.48 -8.96
CA VAL A 115 -43.53 0.97 -9.97
C VAL A 115 -42.11 0.46 -9.66
N VAL A 116 -41.69 0.45 -8.39
CA VAL A 116 -40.39 -0.14 -8.00
C VAL A 116 -40.36 -1.65 -8.27
N LEU A 117 -41.45 -2.36 -7.99
CA LEU A 117 -41.58 -3.79 -8.31
C LEU A 117 -41.52 -4.05 -9.82
N PHE A 118 -42.12 -3.18 -10.65
CA PHE A 118 -41.98 -3.25 -12.09
C PHE A 118 -40.51 -3.12 -12.52
N GLY A 119 -39.80 -2.11 -12.01
CA GLY A 119 -38.35 -1.95 -12.26
C GLY A 119 -37.55 -3.18 -11.83
N ALA A 120 -37.81 -3.69 -10.63
CA ALA A 120 -37.19 -4.90 -10.11
C ALA A 120 -37.50 -6.14 -10.98
N ALA A 121 -38.72 -6.26 -11.51
CA ALA A 121 -39.14 -7.34 -12.39
C ALA A 121 -38.42 -7.26 -13.75
N MET A 122 -38.28 -6.07 -14.35
CA MET A 122 -37.49 -5.90 -15.56
C MET A 122 -36.01 -6.23 -15.33
N GLY A 123 -35.46 -5.81 -14.18
CA GLY A 123 -34.15 -6.22 -13.73
C GLY A 123 -34.02 -7.74 -13.52
N ALA A 124 -35.06 -8.40 -12.99
CA ALA A 124 -35.10 -9.85 -12.82
C ALA A 124 -35.14 -10.59 -14.16
N ILE A 125 -35.82 -10.06 -15.18
CA ILE A 125 -35.81 -10.61 -16.54
C ILE A 125 -34.38 -10.58 -17.10
N ASN A 126 -33.74 -9.40 -17.08
CA ASN A 126 -32.35 -9.27 -17.53
C ASN A 126 -31.40 -10.18 -16.73
N GLY A 127 -31.47 -10.11 -15.40
CA GLY A 127 -30.64 -10.91 -14.50
C GLY A 127 -30.88 -12.40 -14.68
N GLY A 128 -32.10 -12.83 -14.94
CA GLY A 128 -32.49 -14.21 -15.20
C GLY A 128 -31.85 -14.76 -16.46
N LEU A 129 -32.04 -14.04 -17.57
CA LEU A 129 -31.46 -14.39 -18.87
C LEU A 129 -29.93 -14.41 -18.82
N ILE A 130 -29.32 -13.42 -18.16
CA ILE A 130 -27.86 -13.30 -18.09
C ILE A 130 -27.26 -14.34 -17.14
N ALA A 131 -27.79 -14.47 -15.92
CA ALA A 131 -27.19 -15.30 -14.89
C ALA A 131 -27.51 -16.80 -15.06
N TYR A 132 -28.75 -17.11 -15.46
CA TYR A 132 -29.23 -18.50 -15.60
C TYR A 132 -29.26 -18.94 -17.06
N GLY A 133 -29.76 -18.08 -17.96
CA GLY A 133 -29.74 -18.32 -19.40
C GLY A 133 -28.36 -18.19 -20.05
N LYS A 134 -27.36 -17.66 -19.31
CA LYS A 134 -25.97 -17.49 -19.75
C LYS A 134 -25.84 -16.63 -21.02
N THR A 135 -26.77 -15.72 -21.25
CA THR A 135 -26.73 -14.81 -22.39
C THR A 135 -25.67 -13.72 -22.18
N ARG A 136 -25.31 -13.01 -23.26
CA ARG A 136 -24.38 -11.88 -23.19
C ARG A 136 -25.12 -10.62 -22.72
N PRO A 137 -24.70 -9.96 -21.61
CA PRO A 137 -25.42 -8.83 -21.02
C PRO A 137 -25.82 -7.70 -21.97
N PHE A 138 -24.87 -7.27 -22.82
CA PHE A 138 -25.08 -6.17 -23.76
C PHE A 138 -26.24 -6.47 -24.73
N LEU A 139 -26.23 -7.66 -25.35
CA LEU A 139 -27.26 -8.05 -26.32
C LEU A 139 -28.62 -8.25 -25.63
N THR A 140 -28.64 -8.91 -24.47
CA THR A 140 -29.89 -9.16 -23.74
C THR A 140 -30.57 -7.87 -23.33
N THR A 141 -29.83 -6.94 -22.73
CA THR A 141 -30.40 -5.68 -22.25
C THR A 141 -30.74 -4.73 -23.39
N LEU A 142 -30.07 -4.82 -24.55
CA LEU A 142 -30.48 -4.13 -25.78
C LEU A 142 -31.84 -4.61 -26.29
N VAL A 143 -32.07 -5.93 -26.33
CA VAL A 143 -33.37 -6.48 -26.75
C VAL A 143 -34.48 -6.04 -25.79
N VAL A 144 -34.23 -6.11 -24.48
CA VAL A 144 -35.19 -5.64 -23.47
C VAL A 144 -35.44 -4.14 -23.59
N LEU A 145 -34.41 -3.32 -23.84
CA LEU A 145 -34.57 -1.90 -24.16
C LEU A 145 -35.56 -1.69 -25.30
N ILE A 146 -35.38 -2.40 -26.43
CA ILE A 146 -36.21 -2.22 -27.62
C ILE A 146 -37.67 -2.55 -27.33
N ILE A 147 -37.92 -3.68 -26.66
CA ILE A 147 -39.28 -4.15 -26.32
C ILE A 147 -39.95 -3.17 -25.35
N VAL A 148 -39.28 -2.79 -24.25
CA VAL A 148 -39.84 -1.89 -23.24
C VAL A 148 -40.06 -0.50 -23.83
N ARG A 149 -39.14 0.00 -24.66
CA ARG A 149 -39.27 1.29 -25.34
C ARG A 149 -40.44 1.31 -26.32
N ALA A 150 -40.61 0.24 -27.10
CA ALA A 150 -41.74 0.12 -28.03
C ALA A 150 -43.08 0.09 -27.27
N ALA A 151 -43.16 -0.68 -26.18
CA ALA A 151 -44.32 -0.70 -25.31
C ALA A 151 -44.60 0.69 -24.71
N TYR A 152 -43.56 1.36 -24.20
CA TYR A 152 -43.64 2.71 -23.62
C TYR A 152 -44.19 3.73 -24.62
N ASN A 153 -43.65 3.77 -25.83
CA ASN A 153 -44.10 4.69 -26.87
C ASN A 153 -45.58 4.44 -27.22
N LYS A 154 -46.01 3.17 -27.31
CA LYS A 154 -47.40 2.82 -27.61
C LYS A 154 -48.35 3.27 -26.51
N VAL A 155 -48.04 2.98 -25.25
CA VAL A 155 -48.95 3.32 -24.13
C VAL A 155 -48.94 4.82 -23.85
N THR A 156 -47.80 5.49 -23.95
CA THR A 156 -47.71 6.93 -23.71
C THR A 156 -48.60 7.69 -24.68
N VAL A 157 -48.50 7.41 -25.99
CA VAL A 157 -49.33 8.05 -27.02
C VAL A 157 -50.84 7.82 -26.78
N ALA A 158 -51.22 6.65 -26.26
CA ALA A 158 -52.62 6.34 -25.99
C ALA A 158 -53.22 7.18 -24.84
N PHE A 159 -52.40 7.60 -23.87
CA PHE A 159 -52.85 8.30 -22.65
C PHE A 159 -52.36 9.75 -22.54
N THR A 160 -51.64 10.29 -23.55
CA THR A 160 -51.07 11.65 -23.53
C THR A 160 -52.11 12.72 -23.18
N ASN A 161 -53.28 12.71 -23.83
CA ASN A 161 -54.30 13.75 -23.65
C ASN A 161 -54.94 13.68 -22.26
N GLU A 162 -55.15 12.48 -21.75
CA GLU A 162 -55.74 12.25 -20.42
C GLU A 162 -54.78 12.73 -19.33
N LEU A 163 -53.50 12.33 -19.42
CA LEU A 163 -52.45 12.76 -18.49
C LEU A 163 -52.24 14.27 -18.48
N ALA A 164 -52.42 14.96 -19.61
CA ALA A 164 -52.29 16.41 -19.69
C ALA A 164 -53.47 17.17 -19.02
N SER A 165 -54.57 16.49 -18.74
CA SER A 165 -55.82 17.11 -18.23
C SER A 165 -56.06 16.90 -16.74
N ILE A 166 -55.27 16.06 -16.08
CA ILE A 166 -55.44 15.68 -14.67
C ILE A 166 -54.37 16.36 -13.81
N ASP A 167 -54.80 17.15 -12.84
CA ASP A 167 -53.92 17.70 -11.80
C ASP A 167 -53.75 16.68 -10.66
N SER A 168 -52.58 16.67 -10.03
CA SER A 168 -52.23 15.72 -8.97
C SER A 168 -53.08 15.92 -7.71
N GLY A 169 -53.47 17.17 -7.44
CA GLY A 169 -54.26 17.59 -6.27
C GLY A 169 -53.65 17.25 -4.91
N SER A 170 -52.38 16.82 -4.86
CA SER A 170 -51.77 16.21 -3.67
C SER A 170 -50.47 16.90 -3.29
N SER A 171 -50.49 17.52 -2.12
CA SER A 171 -49.33 18.18 -1.53
C SER A 171 -48.12 17.26 -1.36
N THR A 172 -48.35 15.95 -1.18
CA THR A 172 -47.25 14.96 -1.05
C THR A 172 -46.62 14.64 -2.39
N TRP A 173 -47.43 14.49 -3.46
CA TRP A 173 -46.91 14.30 -4.82
C TRP A 173 -46.13 15.52 -5.29
N ASP A 174 -46.69 16.70 -5.07
CA ASP A 174 -46.05 17.98 -5.42
C ASP A 174 -44.77 18.20 -4.62
N PHE A 175 -44.72 17.77 -3.36
CA PHE A 175 -43.50 17.81 -2.55
C PHE A 175 -42.42 16.87 -3.09
N MET A 176 -42.78 15.68 -3.60
CA MET A 176 -41.80 14.76 -4.20
C MET A 176 -41.15 15.35 -5.45
N GLY A 177 -41.90 16.10 -6.27
CA GLY A 177 -41.38 16.72 -7.49
C GLY A 177 -40.71 18.08 -7.29
N SER A 178 -41.38 18.96 -6.54
CA SER A 178 -41.02 20.38 -6.42
C SER A 178 -40.47 20.76 -5.03
N GLY A 179 -40.74 19.94 -4.01
CA GLY A 179 -40.40 20.20 -2.61
C GLY A 179 -38.91 20.31 -2.31
N ARG A 180 -38.61 20.96 -1.18
CA ARG A 180 -37.25 21.27 -0.73
C ARG A 180 -37.14 21.07 0.77
N VAL A 181 -35.98 20.59 1.22
CA VAL A 181 -35.62 20.50 2.65
C VAL A 181 -34.29 21.20 2.83
N LEU A 182 -34.24 22.22 3.71
CA LEU A 182 -33.05 23.04 3.95
C LEU A 182 -32.43 23.62 2.65
N GLY A 183 -33.27 23.96 1.67
CA GLY A 183 -32.83 24.50 0.37
C GLY A 183 -32.34 23.46 -0.64
N ILE A 184 -32.33 22.17 -0.30
CA ILE A 184 -31.97 21.06 -1.21
C ILE A 184 -33.25 20.45 -1.79
N PRO A 185 -33.36 20.29 -3.12
CA PRO A 185 -34.49 19.60 -3.74
C PRO A 185 -34.68 18.18 -3.20
N PHE A 186 -35.93 17.75 -3.00
CA PHE A 186 -36.24 16.43 -2.42
C PHE A 186 -35.63 15.27 -3.22
N ASN A 187 -35.74 15.30 -4.56
CA ASN A 187 -35.15 14.28 -5.44
C ASN A 187 -33.61 14.17 -5.30
N MET A 188 -32.91 15.29 -5.08
CA MET A 188 -31.47 15.31 -4.82
C MET A 188 -31.13 14.67 -3.47
N LEU A 189 -31.94 14.89 -2.43
CA LEU A 189 -31.76 14.21 -1.15
C LEU A 189 -31.93 12.70 -1.28
N VAL A 190 -32.92 12.26 -2.05
CA VAL A 190 -33.09 10.82 -2.36
C VAL A 190 -31.86 10.28 -3.07
N LEU A 191 -31.28 11.01 -4.05
CA LEU A 191 -30.04 10.60 -4.70
C LEU A 191 -28.87 10.50 -3.70
N ILE A 192 -28.71 11.48 -2.80
CA ILE A 192 -27.64 11.46 -1.79
C ILE A 192 -27.78 10.24 -0.87
N LEU A 193 -28.98 10.01 -0.33
CA LEU A 193 -29.26 8.86 0.54
C LEU A 193 -29.04 7.54 -0.19
N LEU A 194 -29.53 7.43 -1.43
CA LEU A 194 -29.32 6.27 -2.28
C LEU A 194 -27.84 6.05 -2.57
N ALA A 195 -27.09 7.09 -2.95
CA ALA A 195 -25.68 7.00 -3.29
C ALA A 195 -24.84 6.58 -2.08
N VAL A 196 -25.11 7.14 -0.89
CA VAL A 196 -24.43 6.76 0.35
C VAL A 196 -24.78 5.32 0.73
N GLY A 197 -26.06 4.96 0.73
CA GLY A 197 -26.53 3.62 1.08
C GLY A 197 -25.98 2.54 0.14
N THR A 198 -26.05 2.77 -1.17
CA THR A 198 -25.53 1.83 -2.18
C THR A 198 -23.99 1.78 -2.20
N HIS A 199 -23.31 2.90 -1.91
CA HIS A 199 -21.86 2.91 -1.73
C HIS A 199 -21.44 2.04 -0.55
N PHE A 200 -22.08 2.22 0.62
CA PHE A 200 -21.81 1.41 1.80
C PHE A 200 -22.15 -0.06 1.56
N PHE A 201 -23.27 -0.34 0.88
CA PHE A 201 -23.65 -1.68 0.49
C PHE A 201 -22.56 -2.38 -0.35
N LEU A 202 -22.07 -1.73 -1.41
CA LEU A 202 -21.05 -2.30 -2.29
C LEU A 202 -19.66 -2.43 -1.66
N THR A 203 -19.32 -1.56 -0.69
CA THR A 203 -17.97 -1.50 -0.12
C THR A 203 -17.82 -2.20 1.22
N ARG A 204 -18.91 -2.33 2.01
CA ARG A 204 -18.86 -2.84 3.39
C ARG A 204 -19.80 -4.01 3.65
N ILE A 205 -20.86 -4.21 2.86
CA ILE A 205 -21.86 -5.26 3.10
C ILE A 205 -21.58 -6.48 2.21
N LYS A 206 -21.63 -7.70 2.79
CA LYS A 206 -21.24 -8.97 2.14
C LYS A 206 -21.87 -9.17 0.73
N PRO A 207 -23.21 -9.11 0.55
CA PRO A 207 -23.82 -9.17 -0.78
C PRO A 207 -23.25 -8.17 -1.80
N GLY A 208 -22.98 -6.92 -1.41
CA GLY A 208 -22.42 -5.92 -2.31
C GLY A 208 -20.94 -6.17 -2.62
N VAL A 209 -20.15 -6.60 -1.64
CA VAL A 209 -18.76 -7.02 -1.86
C VAL A 209 -18.70 -8.22 -2.81
N HIS A 210 -19.68 -9.14 -2.76
CA HIS A 210 -19.78 -10.24 -3.71
C HIS A 210 -20.03 -9.76 -5.15
N ILE A 211 -20.81 -8.68 -5.37
CA ILE A 211 -20.98 -8.08 -6.71
C ILE A 211 -19.61 -7.63 -7.24
N MET A 212 -18.82 -6.95 -6.42
CA MET A 212 -17.48 -6.50 -6.78
C MET A 212 -16.54 -7.68 -7.07
N ALA A 213 -16.57 -8.73 -6.24
CA ALA A 213 -15.75 -9.92 -6.43
C ALA A 213 -16.10 -10.68 -7.72
N VAL A 214 -17.39 -10.86 -7.99
CA VAL A 214 -17.90 -11.51 -9.21
C VAL A 214 -17.53 -10.71 -10.45
N GLY A 215 -17.66 -9.38 -10.41
CA GLY A 215 -17.24 -8.51 -11.50
C GLY A 215 -15.74 -8.54 -11.76
N SER A 216 -14.91 -8.67 -10.72
CA SER A 216 -13.45 -8.72 -10.90
C SER A 216 -13.00 -10.06 -11.50
N SER A 217 -13.54 -11.18 -11.00
CA SER A 217 -13.24 -12.51 -11.52
C SER A 217 -14.31 -13.52 -11.09
N ARG A 218 -15.17 -13.90 -12.03
CA ARG A 218 -16.21 -14.92 -11.82
C ARG A 218 -15.61 -16.27 -11.39
N LYS A 219 -14.41 -16.61 -11.88
CA LYS A 219 -13.72 -17.86 -11.54
C LYS A 219 -13.22 -17.82 -10.08
N ALA A 220 -12.53 -16.75 -9.68
CA ALA A 220 -12.03 -16.60 -8.32
C ALA A 220 -13.18 -16.53 -7.31
N ALA A 221 -14.24 -15.79 -7.61
CA ALA A 221 -15.43 -15.71 -6.76
C ALA A 221 -16.09 -17.08 -6.54
N ARG A 222 -16.16 -17.91 -7.59
CA ARG A 222 -16.69 -19.28 -7.48
C ARG A 222 -15.81 -20.17 -6.59
N HIS A 223 -14.49 -20.10 -6.74
CA HIS A 223 -13.56 -20.85 -5.87
C HIS A 223 -13.62 -20.38 -4.41
N ALA A 224 -13.96 -19.11 -4.17
CA ALA A 224 -14.23 -18.56 -2.84
C ALA A 224 -15.65 -18.86 -2.30
N GLY A 225 -16.43 -19.73 -2.97
CA GLY A 225 -17.76 -20.14 -2.51
C GLY A 225 -18.91 -19.17 -2.82
N VAL A 226 -18.68 -18.12 -3.61
CA VAL A 226 -19.71 -17.13 -3.95
C VAL A 226 -20.63 -17.67 -5.05
N ASN A 227 -21.94 -17.61 -4.83
CA ASN A 227 -22.93 -17.99 -5.85
C ASN A 227 -23.05 -16.90 -6.93
N VAL A 228 -22.21 -17.02 -7.97
CA VAL A 228 -22.12 -16.09 -9.09
C VAL A 228 -23.49 -15.79 -9.73
N LYS A 229 -24.35 -16.81 -9.88
CA LYS A 229 -25.66 -16.65 -10.55
C LYS A 229 -26.59 -15.75 -9.74
N ARG A 230 -26.72 -16.00 -8.43
CA ARG A 230 -27.55 -15.18 -7.54
C ARG A 230 -27.06 -13.74 -7.45
N VAL A 231 -25.74 -13.56 -7.42
CA VAL A 231 -25.12 -12.23 -7.37
C VAL A 231 -25.41 -11.43 -8.63
N LEU A 232 -25.18 -12.01 -9.83
CA LEU A 232 -25.52 -11.35 -11.09
C LEU A 232 -27.01 -11.01 -11.16
N PHE A 233 -27.89 -11.96 -10.84
CA PHE A 233 -29.33 -11.72 -10.80
C PHE A 233 -29.70 -10.54 -9.90
N SER A 234 -29.19 -10.50 -8.67
CA SER A 234 -29.46 -9.39 -7.74
C SER A 234 -28.96 -8.04 -8.24
N ALA A 235 -27.82 -7.99 -8.94
CA ALA A 235 -27.27 -6.74 -9.46
C ALA A 235 -28.19 -6.10 -10.50
N TYR A 236 -28.77 -6.89 -11.41
CA TYR A 236 -29.73 -6.39 -12.39
C TYR A 236 -31.09 -6.02 -11.77
N VAL A 237 -31.57 -6.78 -10.78
CA VAL A 237 -32.79 -6.42 -10.02
C VAL A 237 -32.62 -5.06 -9.34
N MET A 238 -31.48 -4.83 -8.68
CA MET A 238 -31.18 -3.54 -8.05
C MET A 238 -31.06 -2.41 -9.09
N SER A 239 -30.42 -2.66 -10.24
CA SER A 239 -30.35 -1.72 -11.36
C SER A 239 -31.75 -1.26 -11.79
N GLY A 240 -32.64 -2.21 -12.08
CA GLY A 240 -34.01 -1.90 -12.51
C GLY A 240 -34.84 -1.19 -11.46
N ALA A 241 -34.74 -1.58 -10.18
CA ALA A 241 -35.45 -0.92 -9.09
C ALA A 241 -35.01 0.54 -8.89
N ILE A 242 -33.71 0.83 -9.01
CA ILE A 242 -33.17 2.19 -8.92
C ILE A 242 -33.60 3.04 -10.12
N ALA A 243 -33.58 2.47 -11.33
CA ALA A 243 -34.06 3.16 -12.53
C ALA A 243 -35.56 3.52 -12.42
N ALA A 244 -36.37 2.63 -11.82
CA ALA A 244 -37.78 2.89 -11.56
C ALA A 244 -38.00 4.00 -10.53
N LEU A 245 -37.21 4.01 -9.44
CA LEU A 245 -37.26 5.09 -8.44
C LEU A 245 -36.97 6.45 -9.06
N ALA A 246 -35.99 6.52 -9.97
CA ALA A 246 -35.71 7.74 -10.73
C ALA A 246 -36.90 8.16 -11.60
N GLY A 247 -37.59 7.20 -12.23
CA GLY A 247 -38.79 7.43 -13.04
C GLY A 247 -39.95 8.00 -12.23
N ILE A 248 -40.18 7.52 -11.01
CA ILE A 248 -41.23 8.05 -10.10
C ILE A 248 -40.96 9.51 -9.76
N LEU A 249 -39.72 9.86 -9.42
CA LEU A 249 -39.38 11.25 -9.06
C LEU A 249 -39.41 12.17 -10.27
N TYR A 250 -39.03 11.67 -11.44
CA TYR A 250 -39.18 12.41 -12.69
C TYR A 250 -40.67 12.66 -13.01
N ALA A 251 -41.53 11.66 -12.79
CA ALA A 251 -42.98 11.80 -12.95
C ALA A 251 -43.56 12.88 -12.05
N ALA A 252 -43.19 12.86 -10.77
CA ALA A 252 -43.64 13.86 -9.81
C ALA A 252 -43.15 15.27 -10.16
N ARG A 253 -41.98 15.40 -10.80
CA ARG A 253 -41.40 16.69 -11.17
C ARG A 253 -41.94 17.26 -12.47
N GLN A 254 -42.04 16.45 -13.51
CA GLN A 254 -42.42 16.89 -14.85
C GLN A 254 -43.92 16.81 -15.10
N SER A 255 -44.66 16.06 -14.28
CA SER A 255 -46.11 15.80 -14.41
C SER A 255 -46.54 15.42 -15.84
N SER A 256 -45.63 14.81 -16.61
CA SER A 256 -45.83 14.49 -18.02
C SER A 256 -44.91 13.35 -18.46
N SER A 257 -45.31 12.66 -19.52
CA SER A 257 -44.54 11.60 -20.16
C SER A 257 -44.55 11.82 -21.67
N GLY A 258 -43.39 12.15 -22.24
CA GLY A 258 -43.21 12.35 -23.68
C GLY A 258 -42.51 11.15 -24.33
N THR A 259 -42.66 10.94 -25.63
CA THR A 259 -41.99 9.81 -26.34
C THR A 259 -40.45 9.90 -26.31
N ASP A 260 -39.92 11.08 -26.04
CA ASP A 260 -38.50 11.40 -25.85
C ASP A 260 -37.97 11.15 -24.43
N THR A 261 -38.85 10.88 -23.46
CA THR A 261 -38.45 10.69 -22.05
C THR A 261 -37.46 9.53 -21.91
N GLY A 262 -36.30 9.83 -21.32
CA GLY A 262 -35.24 8.83 -21.09
C GLY A 262 -34.50 8.36 -22.35
N VAL A 263 -34.72 8.97 -23.52
CA VAL A 263 -33.97 8.61 -24.74
C VAL A 263 -32.48 8.95 -24.56
N GLY A 264 -31.61 7.97 -24.82
CA GLY A 264 -30.16 8.13 -24.72
C GLY A 264 -29.63 8.18 -23.27
N TRP A 265 -30.50 8.08 -22.26
CA TRP A 265 -30.07 8.09 -20.86
C TRP A 265 -29.25 6.84 -20.50
N GLU A 266 -29.49 5.71 -21.16
CA GLU A 266 -28.65 4.52 -21.06
C GLU A 266 -27.22 4.75 -21.57
N ILE A 267 -27.06 5.50 -22.67
CA ILE A 267 -25.75 5.83 -23.24
C ILE A 267 -25.05 6.84 -22.33
N ASN A 268 -25.77 7.86 -21.86
CA ASN A 268 -25.24 8.87 -20.94
C ASN A 268 -24.84 8.24 -19.59
N ALA A 269 -25.64 7.33 -19.04
CA ALA A 269 -25.34 6.63 -17.80
C ALA A 269 -24.12 5.70 -17.97
N LEU A 270 -24.01 5.00 -19.09
CA LEU A 270 -22.83 4.20 -19.41
C LEU A 270 -21.58 5.08 -19.52
N ALA A 271 -21.67 6.19 -20.27
CA ALA A 271 -20.59 7.15 -20.41
C ALA A 271 -20.19 7.76 -19.06
N ALA A 272 -21.16 8.07 -18.19
CA ALA A 272 -20.93 8.58 -16.84
C ALA A 272 -20.14 7.58 -16.00
N VAL A 273 -20.57 6.32 -15.97
CA VAL A 273 -19.91 5.23 -15.23
C VAL A 273 -18.46 5.03 -15.73
N VAL A 274 -18.24 5.04 -17.05
CA VAL A 274 -16.91 4.90 -17.66
C VAL A 274 -16.02 6.11 -17.36
N LEU A 275 -16.55 7.33 -17.53
CA LEU A 275 -15.84 8.59 -17.26
C LEU A 275 -15.45 8.70 -15.78
N GLY A 276 -16.35 8.27 -14.88
CA GLY A 276 -16.09 8.15 -13.46
C GLY A 276 -14.95 7.19 -13.10
N GLY A 277 -14.48 6.37 -14.05
CA GLY A 277 -13.40 5.41 -13.84
C GLY A 277 -13.89 4.10 -13.20
N ILE A 278 -15.12 3.69 -13.50
CA ILE A 278 -15.59 2.33 -13.26
C ILE A 278 -15.15 1.46 -14.44
N SER A 279 -14.57 0.30 -14.14
CA SER A 279 -14.08 -0.62 -15.17
C SER A 279 -15.24 -1.32 -15.88
N LEU A 280 -15.25 -1.27 -17.22
CA LEU A 280 -16.17 -2.04 -18.07
C LEU A 280 -16.03 -3.56 -17.89
N SER A 281 -14.86 -4.03 -17.44
CA SER A 281 -14.64 -5.44 -17.13
C SER A 281 -15.30 -5.87 -15.82
N GLY A 282 -15.74 -4.93 -14.98
CA GLY A 282 -16.34 -5.18 -13.67
C GLY A 282 -15.36 -5.18 -12.50
N GLY A 283 -15.92 -5.18 -11.29
CA GLY A 283 -15.20 -5.35 -10.02
C GLY A 283 -14.27 -4.23 -9.57
N ARG A 284 -14.11 -3.17 -10.36
CA ARG A 284 -13.32 -1.99 -10.01
C ARG A 284 -14.11 -0.70 -10.24
N GLY A 285 -14.36 0.05 -9.17
CA GLY A 285 -15.12 1.29 -9.20
C GLY A 285 -15.88 1.53 -7.90
N THR A 286 -16.60 2.66 -7.79
CA THR A 286 -17.47 2.99 -6.65
C THR A 286 -18.69 3.78 -7.12
N ILE A 287 -19.76 3.83 -6.32
CA ILE A 287 -20.92 4.67 -6.64
C ILE A 287 -20.56 6.16 -6.72
N ALA A 288 -19.64 6.63 -5.87
CA ALA A 288 -19.14 8.00 -5.93
C ALA A 288 -18.53 8.33 -7.31
N ARG A 289 -17.83 7.36 -7.94
CA ARG A 289 -17.32 7.51 -9.31
C ARG A 289 -18.43 7.65 -10.33
N ALA A 290 -19.48 6.84 -10.25
CA ALA A 290 -20.62 6.94 -11.15
C ALA A 290 -21.31 8.31 -11.04
N VAL A 291 -21.53 8.79 -9.81
CA VAL A 291 -22.15 10.11 -9.55
C VAL A 291 -21.26 11.25 -10.05
N MET A 292 -19.94 11.20 -9.85
CA MET A 292 -19.02 12.20 -10.42
C MET A 292 -19.04 12.22 -11.95
N GLY A 293 -19.00 11.05 -12.59
CA GLY A 293 -19.10 10.97 -14.05
C GLY A 293 -20.44 11.49 -14.58
N ALA A 294 -21.53 11.19 -13.87
CA ALA A 294 -22.86 11.70 -14.20
C ALA A 294 -22.92 13.22 -14.06
N ALA A 295 -22.30 13.77 -13.00
CA ALA A 295 -22.23 15.21 -12.78
C ALA A 295 -21.49 15.91 -13.93
N ILE A 296 -20.36 15.33 -14.40
CA ILE A 296 -19.62 15.89 -15.55
C ILE A 296 -20.53 15.94 -16.79
N ILE A 297 -21.18 14.82 -17.14
CA ILE A 297 -22.05 14.76 -18.33
C ILE A 297 -23.22 15.73 -18.19
N PHE A 298 -23.88 15.76 -17.03
CA PHE A 298 -24.99 16.66 -16.76
C PHE A 298 -24.58 18.14 -16.87
N MET A 299 -23.43 18.49 -16.29
CA MET A 299 -22.93 19.86 -16.30
C MET A 299 -22.50 20.30 -17.69
N LEU A 300 -21.85 19.42 -18.47
CA LEU A 300 -21.54 19.70 -19.87
C LEU A 300 -22.83 19.91 -20.66
N THR A 301 -23.81 19.02 -20.54
CA THR A 301 -25.09 19.13 -21.26
C THR A 301 -25.83 20.41 -20.88
N SER A 302 -26.02 20.65 -19.59
CA SER A 302 -26.73 21.82 -19.07
C SER A 302 -26.00 23.13 -19.33
N GLY A 303 -24.67 23.13 -19.23
CA GLY A 303 -23.83 24.30 -19.45
C GLY A 303 -23.82 24.73 -20.91
N MET A 304 -23.65 23.79 -21.85
CA MET A 304 -23.69 24.09 -23.29
C MET A 304 -25.05 24.65 -23.72
N VAL A 305 -26.15 24.07 -23.24
CA VAL A 305 -27.49 24.57 -23.54
C VAL A 305 -27.68 26.00 -23.00
N ARG A 306 -27.19 26.30 -21.78
CA ARG A 306 -27.27 27.65 -21.20
C ARG A 306 -26.38 28.68 -21.91
N LEU A 307 -25.33 28.23 -22.59
CA LEU A 307 -24.50 29.08 -23.47
C LEU A 307 -25.14 29.29 -24.85
N GLY A 308 -26.34 28.76 -25.11
CA GLY A 308 -27.04 28.91 -26.37
C GLY A 308 -26.56 27.97 -27.48
N ILE A 309 -25.74 26.96 -27.15
CA ILE A 309 -25.29 25.96 -28.11
C ILE A 309 -26.39 24.89 -28.24
N SER A 310 -26.99 24.79 -29.42
CA SER A 310 -28.17 23.96 -29.64
C SER A 310 -27.87 22.63 -30.34
N GLY A 311 -28.72 21.64 -30.03
CA GLY A 311 -28.92 20.42 -30.83
C GLY A 311 -27.68 19.54 -30.99
N ASN A 312 -27.45 19.11 -32.23
CA ASN A 312 -26.45 18.10 -32.60
C ASN A 312 -25.01 18.53 -32.26
N LEU A 313 -24.73 19.84 -32.28
CA LEU A 313 -23.39 20.35 -31.98
C LEU A 313 -23.02 20.14 -30.50
N THR A 314 -23.97 20.33 -29.58
CA THR A 314 -23.77 20.04 -28.15
C THR A 314 -23.43 18.56 -27.96
N THR A 315 -24.17 17.66 -28.60
CA THR A 315 -23.92 16.21 -28.55
C THR A 315 -22.54 15.85 -29.12
N ALA A 316 -22.15 16.45 -30.25
CA ALA A 316 -20.85 16.22 -30.87
C ALA A 316 -19.68 16.68 -29.96
N ILE A 317 -19.78 17.89 -29.38
CA ILE A 317 -18.73 18.41 -28.48
C ILE A 317 -18.63 17.56 -27.21
N ILE A 318 -19.76 17.19 -26.62
CA ILE A 318 -19.78 16.29 -25.46
C ILE A 318 -19.11 14.95 -25.81
N GLY A 319 -19.41 14.37 -26.97
CA GLY A 319 -18.77 13.15 -27.46
C GLY A 319 -17.26 13.26 -27.57
N ILE A 320 -16.74 14.37 -28.11
CA ILE A 320 -15.29 14.63 -28.22
C ILE A 320 -14.63 14.77 -26.85
N ILE A 321 -15.24 15.55 -25.95
CA ILE A 321 -14.73 15.74 -24.58
C ILE A 321 -14.70 14.40 -23.83
N LEU A 322 -15.75 13.59 -23.97
CA LEU A 322 -15.83 12.27 -23.37
C LEU A 322 -14.74 11.33 -23.91
N LEU A 323 -14.52 11.32 -25.23
CA LEU A 323 -13.47 10.50 -25.84
C LEU A 323 -12.07 10.86 -25.30
N LEU A 324 -11.76 12.16 -25.21
CA LEU A 324 -10.50 12.65 -24.66
C LEU A 324 -10.34 12.30 -23.17
N ALA A 325 -11.39 12.52 -22.37
CA ALA A 325 -11.36 12.27 -20.94
C ALA A 325 -11.22 10.77 -20.62
N VAL A 326 -11.95 9.90 -21.34
CA VAL A 326 -11.81 8.45 -21.21
C VAL A 326 -10.43 8.00 -21.67
N GLY A 327 -9.93 8.51 -22.79
CA GLY A 327 -8.58 8.19 -23.28
C GLY A 327 -7.49 8.55 -22.28
N PHE A 328 -7.55 9.75 -21.69
CA PHE A 328 -6.61 10.18 -20.66
C PHE A 328 -6.73 9.34 -19.38
N ASN A 329 -7.96 9.07 -18.92
CA ASN A 329 -8.22 8.25 -17.74
C ASN A 329 -7.70 6.81 -17.91
N VAL A 330 -7.95 6.18 -19.06
CA VAL A 330 -7.43 4.84 -19.39
C VAL A 330 -5.90 4.84 -19.41
N LYS A 331 -5.28 5.84 -20.04
CA LYS A 331 -3.82 5.98 -20.09
C LYS A 331 -3.22 6.19 -18.69
N TRP A 332 -3.88 6.97 -17.84
CA TRP A 332 -3.48 7.18 -16.45
C TRP A 332 -3.57 5.88 -15.65
N VAL A 333 -4.70 5.19 -15.66
CA VAL A 333 -4.91 3.93 -14.93
C VAL A 333 -3.87 2.89 -15.36
N LYS A 334 -3.57 2.79 -16.66
CA LYS A 334 -2.55 1.86 -17.19
C LYS A 334 -1.11 2.24 -16.77
N ASN A 335 -0.79 3.53 -16.67
CA ASN A 335 0.57 3.99 -16.39
C ASN A 335 0.81 4.43 -14.94
N LYS A 336 -0.22 4.42 -14.08
CA LYS A 336 -0.12 4.84 -12.67
C LYS A 336 1.01 4.11 -11.94
N GLY A 337 1.13 2.79 -12.13
CA GLY A 337 2.22 2.00 -11.54
C GLY A 337 3.62 2.50 -11.94
N LYS A 338 3.80 2.86 -13.22
CA LYS A 338 5.05 3.43 -13.72
C LYS A 338 5.32 4.83 -13.15
N VAL A 339 4.28 5.65 -12.97
CA VAL A 339 4.40 6.97 -12.34
C VAL A 339 4.78 6.82 -10.87
N LEU A 340 4.11 5.93 -10.14
CA LEU A 340 4.41 5.63 -8.74
C LEU A 340 5.85 5.14 -8.57
N GLN A 341 6.29 4.14 -9.36
CA GLN A 341 7.68 3.67 -9.35
C GLN A 341 8.69 4.79 -9.64
N LYS A 342 8.38 5.70 -10.57
CA LYS A 342 9.25 6.85 -10.89
C LYS A 342 9.31 7.88 -9.76
N VAL A 343 8.28 7.96 -8.93
CA VAL A 343 8.18 8.90 -7.81
C VAL A 343 8.69 8.27 -6.50
N TYR A 344 8.76 6.93 -6.44
CA TYR A 344 9.03 6.19 -5.21
C TYR A 344 10.49 6.32 -4.75
N VAL A 345 11.48 6.19 -5.64
CA VAL A 345 12.90 6.26 -5.24
C VAL A 345 13.41 7.68 -5.40
N THR A 346 13.78 8.31 -4.27
CA THR A 346 14.25 9.69 -4.21
C THR A 346 15.63 9.76 -3.54
N PRO A 347 16.72 9.47 -4.27
CA PRO A 347 18.05 9.46 -3.71
C PRO A 347 18.40 10.77 -2.99
N SER A 348 18.95 10.67 -1.78
CA SER A 348 19.51 11.80 -1.03
C SER A 348 21.01 11.90 -1.21
N TRP A 349 21.58 13.07 -0.98
CA TRP A 349 23.02 13.26 -1.01
C TRP A 349 23.69 12.48 0.12
N VAL A 350 24.68 11.67 -0.23
CA VAL A 350 25.59 11.00 0.71
C VAL A 350 26.98 11.56 0.42
N ASP A 351 27.51 12.32 1.38
CA ASP A 351 28.86 12.87 1.28
C ASP A 351 29.81 11.84 1.86
N PHE A 352 30.68 11.28 1.01
CA PHE A 352 31.73 10.37 1.42
C PHE A 352 33.07 11.08 1.29
N GLU A 353 33.93 10.98 2.30
CA GLU A 353 35.36 11.26 2.15
C GLU A 353 36.06 10.05 1.52
N PRO A 354 37.27 10.17 0.96
CA PRO A 354 38.03 9.00 0.55
C PRO A 354 38.17 8.02 1.74
N PRO A 355 37.87 6.72 1.57
CA PRO A 355 38.01 5.77 2.66
C PRO A 355 39.48 5.60 3.05
N PRO A 356 39.78 5.21 4.31
CA PRO A 356 41.10 4.73 4.71
C PRO A 356 41.59 3.64 3.77
N SER A 357 42.91 3.63 3.48
CA SER A 357 43.48 2.60 2.63
C SER A 357 43.36 1.23 3.29
N VAL A 358 42.87 0.25 2.52
CA VAL A 358 42.85 -1.17 2.87
C VAL A 358 44.01 -1.91 2.21
N GLU A 359 44.86 -1.23 1.43
CA GLU A 359 45.96 -1.88 0.71
C GLU A 359 46.93 -2.54 1.70
N ARG A 360 47.46 -3.70 1.29
CA ARG A 360 48.48 -4.41 2.07
C ARG A 360 49.70 -3.51 2.29
N GLY A 361 50.15 -3.43 3.53
CA GLY A 361 51.32 -2.62 3.88
C GLY A 361 51.05 -1.11 3.96
N SER A 362 49.79 -0.66 3.86
CA SER A 362 49.43 0.76 4.01
C SER A 362 49.66 1.33 5.42
N GLY A 363 49.92 0.47 6.41
CA GLY A 363 50.14 0.85 7.81
C GLY A 363 48.86 1.26 8.55
N THR A 364 47.70 1.21 7.89
CA THR A 364 46.40 1.42 8.54
C THR A 364 45.98 0.16 9.31
N PRO A 365 45.12 0.28 10.35
CA PRO A 365 44.54 -0.89 11.01
C PRO A 365 43.59 -1.69 10.10
N PHE A 366 43.24 -1.14 8.93
CA PHE A 366 42.39 -1.77 7.92
C PHE A 366 43.18 -2.49 6.82
N ALA A 367 44.52 -2.51 6.87
CA ALA A 367 45.34 -3.13 5.84
C ALA A 367 44.99 -4.62 5.66
N GLU A 368 44.78 -5.02 4.41
CA GLU A 368 44.44 -6.38 4.02
C GLU A 368 45.45 -7.41 4.52
N ASN A 369 44.95 -8.60 4.87
CA ASN A 369 45.75 -9.76 5.25
C ASN A 369 45.05 -11.06 4.83
N ASP A 370 45.55 -12.21 5.31
CA ASP A 370 45.02 -13.53 4.97
C ASP A 370 44.45 -14.28 6.19
N ARG A 371 44.21 -13.56 7.29
CA ARG A 371 43.91 -14.19 8.58
C ARG A 371 42.59 -14.96 8.55
N LEU A 372 41.62 -14.66 7.68
CA LEU A 372 40.37 -15.42 7.59
C LEU A 372 40.38 -16.55 6.54
N LYS A 373 41.34 -16.59 5.61
CA LYS A 373 41.31 -17.53 4.46
C LYS A 373 41.14 -18.99 4.88
N ASN A 374 41.81 -19.37 5.98
CA ASN A 374 41.87 -20.74 6.48
C ASN A 374 40.93 -20.97 7.70
N ALA A 375 39.90 -20.14 7.87
CA ALA A 375 38.90 -20.40 8.90
C ALA A 375 38.21 -21.75 8.64
N GLU A 376 38.10 -22.55 9.68
CA GLU A 376 37.47 -23.86 9.66
C GLU A 376 35.99 -23.74 9.28
N ALA A 377 35.53 -24.61 8.39
CA ALA A 377 34.14 -24.63 7.95
C ALA A 377 33.30 -25.54 8.86
N ILE A 378 32.46 -24.93 9.69
CA ILE A 378 31.41 -25.63 10.43
C ILE A 378 30.16 -25.71 9.54
N ALA A 379 29.51 -26.88 9.56
CA ALA A 379 28.23 -27.11 8.89
C ALA A 379 28.24 -26.80 7.38
N LEU A 380 29.34 -27.11 6.70
CA LEU A 380 29.49 -26.91 5.25
C LEU A 380 28.37 -27.62 4.48
N ASP A 381 27.67 -26.88 3.63
CA ASP A 381 26.53 -27.33 2.83
C ASP A 381 25.31 -27.82 3.64
N MET A 382 25.32 -27.60 4.96
CA MET A 382 24.21 -27.93 5.87
C MET A 382 23.36 -26.71 6.25
N ILE A 383 23.78 -25.52 5.82
CA ILE A 383 23.11 -24.25 6.05
C ILE A 383 23.22 -23.35 4.82
N GLU A 384 22.24 -22.47 4.64
CA GLU A 384 22.25 -21.45 3.59
C GLU A 384 22.05 -20.08 4.23
N GLY A 385 23.02 -19.18 4.02
CA GLY A 385 23.02 -17.80 4.49
C GLY A 385 22.85 -17.65 6.00
N PRO A 386 23.78 -18.18 6.83
CA PRO A 386 23.80 -17.95 8.28
C PRO A 386 24.06 -16.47 8.57
N GLU A 387 23.00 -15.66 8.52
CA GLU A 387 23.08 -14.20 8.63
C GLU A 387 23.64 -13.77 10.00
N ASP A 388 23.05 -14.28 11.08
CA ASP A 388 23.58 -14.13 12.44
C ASP A 388 23.84 -15.51 13.06
N ILE A 389 24.75 -15.49 14.02
CA ILE A 389 25.20 -16.65 14.78
C ILE A 389 25.26 -16.28 16.26
N ILE A 390 24.97 -17.22 17.15
CA ILE A 390 25.09 -17.03 18.59
C ILE A 390 25.29 -18.37 19.29
N LEU A 391 26.02 -18.38 20.42
CA LEU A 391 26.26 -19.58 21.20
C LEU A 391 25.55 -19.51 22.55
N ASP A 392 24.99 -20.64 22.99
CA ASP A 392 24.39 -20.75 24.33
C ASP A 392 25.44 -21.10 25.40
N ARG A 393 25.01 -21.20 26.68
CA ARG A 393 25.91 -21.54 27.80
C ARG A 393 26.47 -22.97 27.74
N LYS A 394 25.90 -23.83 26.90
CA LYS A 394 26.34 -25.22 26.66
C LYS A 394 27.17 -25.32 25.39
N ASP A 395 27.62 -24.19 24.86
CA ASP A 395 28.39 -24.05 23.63
C ASP A 395 27.64 -24.47 22.37
N ASN A 396 26.32 -24.73 22.41
CA ASN A 396 25.58 -25.04 21.19
C ASN A 396 25.48 -23.79 20.33
N LEU A 397 25.67 -23.97 19.03
CA LEU A 397 25.66 -22.89 18.06
C LEU A 397 24.27 -22.75 17.45
N TYR A 398 23.73 -21.54 17.44
CA TYR A 398 22.45 -21.18 16.83
C TYR A 398 22.68 -20.22 15.68
N THR A 399 21.85 -20.35 14.66
CA THR A 399 21.92 -19.52 13.46
C THR A 399 20.61 -19.61 12.70
N VAL A 400 20.46 -18.75 11.70
CA VAL A 400 19.25 -18.62 10.89
C VAL A 400 19.46 -19.17 9.49
N ASN A 401 18.40 -19.73 8.93
CA ASN A 401 18.39 -20.23 7.56
C ASN A 401 17.45 -19.37 6.70
N ARG A 402 17.77 -19.22 5.41
CA ARG A 402 17.01 -18.42 4.45
C ARG A 402 15.51 -18.75 4.39
N ASN A 403 15.15 -19.99 4.70
CA ASN A 403 13.79 -20.51 4.65
C ASN A 403 12.93 -20.20 5.89
N GLY A 404 13.43 -19.42 6.86
CA GLY A 404 12.67 -19.04 8.06
C GLY A 404 12.82 -19.98 9.26
N SER A 405 13.79 -20.90 9.19
CA SER A 405 14.08 -21.84 10.27
C SER A 405 15.29 -21.38 11.09
N ILE A 406 15.24 -21.62 12.39
CA ILE A 406 16.36 -21.42 13.32
C ILE A 406 17.00 -22.78 13.52
N ILE A 407 18.30 -22.86 13.22
CA ILE A 407 19.06 -24.09 13.25
C ILE A 407 19.98 -24.07 14.46
N ARG A 408 20.06 -25.20 15.15
CA ARG A 408 20.98 -25.43 16.27
C ARG A 408 21.94 -26.55 15.91
N PHE A 409 23.23 -26.31 16.10
CA PHE A 409 24.30 -27.31 16.01
C PHE A 409 24.81 -27.63 17.41
N LEU A 410 24.87 -28.92 17.76
CA LEU A 410 25.26 -29.34 19.09
C LEU A 410 26.79 -29.32 19.26
N ALA A 411 27.25 -28.81 20.39
CA ALA A 411 28.66 -28.89 20.79
C ALA A 411 29.07 -30.34 21.11
N PRO A 412 30.38 -30.67 21.06
CA PRO A 412 31.52 -29.78 20.76
C PRO A 412 31.94 -29.76 19.27
N ASP A 413 31.47 -30.71 18.47
CA ASP A 413 31.93 -30.95 17.10
C ASP A 413 31.00 -30.33 16.03
N TYR A 414 29.81 -29.88 16.42
CA TYR A 414 28.83 -29.22 15.54
C TYR A 414 28.40 -30.06 14.33
N THR A 415 28.48 -31.39 14.44
CA THR A 415 28.08 -32.32 13.38
C THR A 415 26.58 -32.61 13.41
N VAL A 416 25.95 -32.49 14.58
CA VAL A 416 24.51 -32.75 14.75
C VAL A 416 23.72 -31.46 14.53
N ARG A 417 22.92 -31.46 13.46
CA ARG A 417 22.01 -30.37 13.07
C ARG A 417 20.58 -30.63 13.55
N GLU A 418 20.01 -29.68 14.26
CA GLU A 418 18.61 -29.70 14.66
C GLU A 418 17.88 -28.44 14.18
N GLU A 419 16.67 -28.60 13.65
CA GLU A 419 15.76 -27.46 13.52
C GLU A 419 15.21 -27.13 14.91
N PHE A 420 15.70 -26.03 15.50
CA PHE A 420 15.33 -25.62 16.85
C PHE A 420 13.91 -25.07 16.88
N ALA A 421 13.57 -24.24 15.90
CA ALA A 421 12.21 -23.74 15.67
C ALA A 421 12.04 -23.25 14.22
N ARG A 422 10.79 -23.17 13.77
CA ARG A 422 10.42 -22.54 12.49
C ARG A 422 9.34 -21.49 12.74
N ILE A 423 9.72 -20.22 12.60
CA ILE A 423 8.82 -19.07 12.81
C ILE A 423 8.24 -18.58 11.47
N GLY A 424 9.02 -18.71 10.39
CA GLY A 424 8.71 -18.14 9.08
C GLY A 424 9.34 -16.76 8.86
N GLY A 425 9.00 -16.12 7.75
CA GLY A 425 9.66 -14.87 7.33
C GLY A 425 11.15 -15.06 7.03
N ARG A 426 11.93 -13.97 7.07
CA ARG A 426 13.39 -14.04 7.02
C ARG A 426 13.97 -13.61 8.37
N PRO A 427 14.43 -14.56 9.21
CA PRO A 427 15.15 -14.27 10.42
C PRO A 427 16.50 -13.64 10.09
N LEU A 428 16.88 -12.66 10.91
CA LEU A 428 18.11 -11.90 10.82
C LEU A 428 18.79 -11.97 12.21
N GLY A 429 18.99 -10.85 12.90
CA GLY A 429 19.71 -10.79 14.16
C GLY A 429 19.14 -11.64 15.31
N LEU A 430 20.06 -12.11 16.14
CA LEU A 430 19.84 -13.01 17.27
C LEU A 430 20.41 -12.45 18.58
N ALA A 431 19.65 -12.60 19.67
CA ALA A 431 20.16 -12.33 21.02
C ALA A 431 19.56 -13.29 22.04
N PHE A 432 20.36 -13.67 23.05
CA PHE A 432 19.84 -14.39 24.22
C PHE A 432 19.47 -13.42 25.33
N ASP A 433 18.26 -13.56 25.86
CA ASP A 433 17.92 -12.91 27.13
C ASP A 433 18.52 -13.68 28.33
N ARG A 434 18.29 -13.13 29.54
CA ARG A 434 18.81 -13.68 30.79
C ARG A 434 18.35 -15.13 31.06
N ASP A 435 17.17 -15.49 30.58
CA ASP A 435 16.52 -16.78 30.79
C ASP A 435 16.83 -17.80 29.67
N GLN A 436 17.78 -17.48 28.78
CA GLN A 436 18.14 -18.30 27.60
C GLN A 436 17.02 -18.39 26.56
N ASN A 437 16.07 -17.45 26.54
CA ASN A 437 15.17 -17.33 25.40
C ASN A 437 15.93 -16.69 24.24
N LEU A 438 15.88 -17.33 23.08
CA LEU A 438 16.47 -16.83 21.85
C LEU A 438 15.51 -15.83 21.21
N LEU A 439 15.85 -14.55 21.27
CA LEU A 439 15.15 -13.45 20.62
C LEU A 439 15.66 -13.30 19.18
N VAL A 440 14.74 -13.07 18.25
CA VAL A 440 15.00 -13.10 16.82
C VAL A 440 14.28 -11.96 16.11
N CYS A 441 15.03 -11.16 15.38
CA CYS A 441 14.51 -10.19 14.42
C CYS A 441 14.06 -10.93 13.16
N ILE A 442 12.82 -10.70 12.71
CA ILE A 442 12.27 -11.33 11.52
C ILE A 442 11.73 -10.26 10.58
N ALA A 443 12.36 -10.13 9.41
CA ALA A 443 11.90 -9.27 8.35
C ALA A 443 10.47 -9.65 7.93
N GLY A 444 9.60 -8.64 7.87
CA GLY A 444 8.18 -8.74 7.53
C GLY A 444 7.24 -9.03 8.72
N MET A 445 7.80 -9.38 9.89
CA MET A 445 7.02 -9.86 11.04
C MET A 445 7.27 -9.08 12.33
N GLY A 446 8.50 -8.66 12.63
CA GLY A 446 8.88 -8.01 13.89
C GLY A 446 9.84 -8.86 14.72
N VAL A 447 9.75 -8.77 16.04
CA VAL A 447 10.60 -9.51 16.99
C VAL A 447 9.82 -10.65 17.64
N TYR A 448 10.41 -11.84 17.64
CA TYR A 448 9.86 -13.05 18.25
C TYR A 448 10.90 -13.68 19.18
N GLY A 449 10.45 -14.53 20.08
CA GLY A 449 11.32 -15.28 20.98
C GLY A 449 11.04 -16.78 20.88
N VAL A 450 12.07 -17.58 21.10
CA VAL A 450 12.00 -19.04 21.21
C VAL A 450 12.57 -19.44 22.56
N LYS A 451 11.75 -20.09 23.39
CA LYS A 451 12.19 -20.58 24.70
C LYS A 451 13.08 -21.82 24.56
N PRO A 452 13.84 -22.19 25.60
CA PRO A 452 14.64 -23.43 25.60
C PRO A 452 13.84 -24.71 25.29
N ASP A 453 12.54 -24.73 25.61
CA ASP A 453 11.61 -25.83 25.30
C ASP A 453 11.10 -25.83 23.84
N ARG A 454 11.63 -24.93 23.00
CA ARG A 454 11.28 -24.72 21.59
C ARG A 454 9.91 -24.06 21.35
N SER A 455 9.23 -23.58 22.39
CA SER A 455 8.00 -22.81 22.22
C SER A 455 8.28 -21.39 21.70
N VAL A 456 7.53 -20.99 20.67
CA VAL A 456 7.65 -19.65 20.05
C VAL A 456 6.65 -18.69 20.68
N PHE A 457 7.11 -17.48 21.01
CA PHE A 457 6.25 -16.39 21.48
C PHE A 457 6.54 -15.09 20.73
N LYS A 458 5.52 -14.23 20.63
CA LYS A 458 5.67 -12.91 20.00
C LYS A 458 6.19 -11.91 21.04
N VAL A 459 7.24 -11.17 20.69
CA VAL A 459 7.70 -10.02 21.47
C VAL A 459 6.94 -8.78 21.00
N THR A 460 7.07 -8.43 19.72
CA THR A 460 6.34 -7.31 19.14
C THR A 460 6.32 -7.35 17.60
N ASP A 461 5.21 -6.91 17.01
CA ASP A 461 5.03 -6.72 15.56
C ASP A 461 4.70 -5.26 15.21
N ARG A 462 4.63 -4.38 16.23
CA ARG A 462 4.18 -3.00 16.08
C ARG A 462 4.89 -2.04 17.03
N THR A 463 4.88 -0.77 16.64
CA THR A 463 5.36 0.36 17.44
C THR A 463 4.39 1.54 17.33
N THR A 464 4.67 2.63 18.03
CA THR A 464 3.85 3.85 18.03
C THR A 464 3.70 4.44 16.62
N ARG A 465 2.45 4.59 16.15
CA ARG A 465 2.12 5.24 14.87
C ARG A 465 2.52 6.72 14.86
N THR A 466 3.20 7.15 13.81
CA THR A 466 3.43 8.58 13.56
C THR A 466 2.15 9.22 13.00
N ARG A 467 1.50 10.09 13.78
CA ARG A 467 0.22 10.72 13.39
C ARG A 467 0.30 11.60 12.14
N THR A 468 1.48 12.13 11.82
CA THR A 468 1.69 13.01 10.66
C THR A 468 1.95 12.27 9.35
N ARG A 469 2.19 10.94 9.39
CA ARG A 469 2.41 10.15 8.16
C ARG A 469 1.10 9.65 7.55
N LEU A 470 1.01 9.72 6.22
CA LEU A 470 -0.12 9.22 5.46
C LEU A 470 -0.06 7.69 5.33
N LYS A 471 1.13 7.11 5.14
CA LYS A 471 1.37 5.66 5.29
C LYS A 471 1.48 5.31 6.78
N ASP A 472 0.77 4.25 7.19
CA ASP A 472 0.86 3.74 8.56
C ASP A 472 2.23 3.09 8.77
N ASP A 473 3.03 3.66 9.67
CA ASP A 473 4.38 3.21 10.02
C ASP A 473 4.42 2.48 11.36
N SER A 474 3.27 2.09 11.91
CA SER A 474 3.22 1.35 13.18
C SER A 474 3.63 -0.11 13.03
N ARG A 475 3.38 -0.73 11.87
CA ARG A 475 3.80 -2.12 11.60
C ARG A 475 5.31 -2.17 11.35
N LEU A 476 5.96 -3.18 11.90
CA LEU A 476 7.38 -3.47 11.65
C LEU A 476 7.52 -4.22 10.32
N TYR A 477 8.37 -3.72 9.44
CA TYR A 477 8.63 -4.24 8.09
C TYR A 477 9.98 -4.95 7.99
N LEU A 478 11.04 -4.36 8.53
CA LEU A 478 12.40 -4.88 8.37
C LEU A 478 13.15 -4.79 9.70
N ALA A 479 12.66 -5.54 10.70
CA ALA A 479 13.39 -5.75 11.94
C ALA A 479 14.67 -6.53 11.61
N ASP A 480 15.83 -5.96 11.95
CA ASP A 480 17.11 -6.36 11.36
C ASP A 480 18.01 -6.98 12.43
N ASP A 481 18.50 -6.19 13.40
CA ASP A 481 19.34 -6.68 14.48
C ASP A 481 18.86 -6.20 15.86
N LEU A 482 19.25 -6.89 16.93
CA LEU A 482 18.82 -6.61 18.30
C LEU A 482 19.86 -6.94 19.38
N ASP A 483 19.71 -6.28 20.53
CA ASP A 483 20.40 -6.64 21.76
C ASP A 483 19.57 -6.27 23.00
N VAL A 484 19.91 -6.85 24.14
CA VAL A 484 19.15 -6.71 25.39
C VAL A 484 19.97 -5.92 26.41
N ALA A 485 19.39 -4.82 26.89
CA ALA A 485 19.98 -4.00 27.95
C ALA A 485 19.91 -4.68 29.32
N PRO A 486 20.76 -4.29 30.29
CA PRO A 486 20.79 -4.91 31.62
C PRO A 486 19.47 -4.84 32.40
N ASP A 487 18.61 -3.85 32.09
CA ASP A 487 17.28 -3.68 32.70
C ASP A 487 16.20 -4.61 32.11
N GLY A 488 16.56 -5.40 31.09
CA GLY A 488 15.72 -6.32 30.35
C GLY A 488 15.04 -5.71 29.13
N ARG A 489 15.25 -4.41 28.83
CA ARG A 489 14.68 -3.80 27.61
C ARG A 489 15.39 -4.30 26.38
N ILE A 490 14.61 -4.57 25.34
CA ILE A 490 15.11 -5.07 24.05
C ILE A 490 15.22 -3.87 23.12
N TYR A 491 16.44 -3.58 22.67
CA TYR A 491 16.71 -2.58 21.66
C TYR A 491 16.93 -3.29 20.33
N PHE A 492 16.29 -2.81 19.28
CA PHE A 492 16.42 -3.41 17.96
C PHE A 492 16.29 -2.37 16.86
N SER A 493 16.93 -2.62 15.73
CA SER A 493 16.81 -1.81 14.55
C SER A 493 15.62 -2.24 13.71
N GLU A 494 15.00 -1.26 13.06
CA GLU A 494 14.29 -1.50 11.81
C GLU A 494 15.05 -0.78 10.70
N ALA A 495 15.66 -1.56 9.79
CA ALA A 495 16.56 -1.03 8.78
C ALA A 495 15.84 -0.10 7.79
N SER A 496 14.58 -0.43 7.43
CA SER A 496 13.74 0.43 6.60
C SER A 496 12.27 0.34 6.96
N THR A 497 11.61 1.50 7.00
CA THR A 497 10.14 1.63 7.09
C THR A 497 9.47 1.68 5.71
N ARG A 498 10.26 1.60 4.63
CA ARG A 498 9.80 1.81 3.25
C ARG A 498 9.95 0.60 2.36
N TYR A 499 11.06 -0.13 2.49
CA TYR A 499 11.40 -1.27 1.66
C TYR A 499 11.39 -2.53 2.51
N GLU A 500 10.95 -3.62 1.91
CA GLU A 500 11.09 -4.95 2.49
C GLU A 500 12.50 -5.49 2.20
N LEU A 501 12.88 -6.60 2.82
CA LEU A 501 14.19 -7.18 2.62
C LEU A 501 14.48 -7.45 1.13
N THR A 502 13.52 -7.91 0.33
CA THR A 502 13.75 -8.17 -1.10
C THR A 502 14.10 -6.92 -1.92
N ASP A 503 13.76 -5.74 -1.40
CA ASP A 503 13.98 -4.45 -2.04
C ASP A 503 15.11 -3.65 -1.36
N TRP A 504 15.96 -4.30 -0.53
CA TRP A 504 16.99 -3.64 0.28
C TRP A 504 17.92 -2.75 -0.54
N ALA A 505 18.27 -3.16 -1.77
CA ALA A 505 19.15 -2.39 -2.65
C ALA A 505 18.59 -1.00 -2.99
N LEU A 506 17.26 -0.87 -3.07
CA LEU A 506 16.61 0.42 -3.30
C LEU A 506 16.79 1.38 -2.11
N ASP A 507 16.84 0.85 -0.87
CA ASP A 507 17.13 1.65 0.31
C ASP A 507 18.57 2.17 0.26
N GLY A 508 19.52 1.31 -0.15
CA GLY A 508 20.92 1.69 -0.38
C GLY A 508 21.09 2.78 -1.43
N PHE A 509 20.45 2.63 -2.59
CA PHE A 509 20.46 3.69 -3.60
C PHE A 509 19.71 4.94 -3.18
N GLU A 510 18.75 4.85 -2.26
CA GLU A 510 18.16 6.04 -1.70
C GLU A 510 19.15 6.74 -0.75
N GLY A 511 19.90 5.97 0.04
CA GLY A 511 20.96 6.45 0.94
C GLY A 511 20.43 7.43 1.97
N ARG A 512 19.21 7.20 2.46
CA ARG A 512 18.44 8.15 3.27
C ARG A 512 18.03 7.52 4.59
N GLY A 513 17.77 8.36 5.58
CA GLY A 513 17.19 7.97 6.87
C GLY A 513 15.78 7.39 6.76
N ASN A 514 15.66 6.12 6.39
CA ASN A 514 14.40 5.38 6.31
C ASN A 514 14.18 4.42 7.49
N GLY A 515 15.23 4.14 8.26
CA GLY A 515 15.22 3.26 9.42
C GLY A 515 15.03 3.97 10.75
N ARG A 516 14.99 3.17 11.82
CA ARG A 516 14.78 3.64 13.18
C ARG A 516 15.33 2.67 14.23
N LEU A 517 15.67 3.21 15.39
CA LEU A 517 15.97 2.42 16.59
C LEU A 517 14.70 2.31 17.43
N ILE A 518 14.40 1.10 17.89
CA ILE A 518 13.17 0.78 18.62
C ILE A 518 13.54 0.14 19.96
N CYS A 519 12.74 0.42 20.98
CA CYS A 519 12.84 -0.21 22.29
C CYS A 519 11.51 -0.90 22.62
N HIS A 520 11.57 -2.16 23.00
CA HIS A 520 10.48 -2.88 23.63
C HIS A 520 10.80 -3.08 25.12
N ASP A 521 9.82 -2.78 25.97
CA ASP A 521 9.88 -3.02 27.41
C ASP A 521 9.04 -4.27 27.74
N PRO A 522 9.65 -5.42 28.04
CA PRO A 522 8.92 -6.65 28.34
C PRO A 522 8.03 -6.54 29.58
N LYS A 523 8.35 -5.65 30.53
CA LYS A 523 7.59 -5.50 31.78
C LYS A 523 6.24 -4.83 31.52
N THR A 524 6.19 -3.89 30.58
CA THR A 524 4.96 -3.16 30.24
C THR A 524 4.31 -3.66 28.94
N GLY A 525 5.04 -4.44 28.14
CA GLY A 525 4.62 -4.86 26.79
C GLY A 525 4.60 -3.72 25.76
N ILE A 526 5.23 -2.58 26.06
CA ILE A 526 5.17 -1.38 25.21
C ILE A 526 6.39 -1.34 24.30
N THR A 527 6.15 -1.15 22.99
CA THR A 527 7.18 -0.90 21.99
C THR A 527 7.11 0.54 21.50
N LYS A 528 8.23 1.26 21.57
CA LYS A 528 8.34 2.67 21.14
C LYS A 528 9.56 2.90 20.25
N THR A 529 9.41 3.75 19.25
CA THR A 529 10.55 4.27 18.49
C THR A 529 11.37 5.24 19.33
N VAL A 530 12.67 4.98 19.47
CA VAL A 530 13.63 5.79 20.23
C VAL A 530 14.26 6.86 19.32
N LEU A 531 14.83 6.44 18.19
CA LEU A 531 15.41 7.32 17.19
C LEU A 531 14.75 7.09 15.83
N LYS A 532 14.62 8.15 15.04
CA LYS A 532 13.99 8.12 13.69
C LYS A 532 14.97 8.62 12.64
N ASN A 533 14.70 8.26 11.40
CA ASN A 533 15.46 8.70 10.23
C ASN A 533 16.94 8.26 10.28
N LEU A 534 17.17 7.04 10.76
CA LEU A 534 18.49 6.40 10.71
C LEU A 534 18.70 5.81 9.32
N THR A 535 19.91 5.91 8.78
CA THR A 535 20.25 5.35 7.46
C THR A 535 20.64 3.90 7.65
N PHE A 536 19.71 2.99 7.34
CA PHE A 536 19.85 1.54 7.44
C PHE A 536 20.62 1.10 8.70
N PRO A 537 20.02 1.31 9.89
CA PRO A 537 20.61 0.87 11.14
C PRO A 537 20.66 -0.66 11.19
N ASN A 538 21.86 -1.20 11.34
CA ASN A 538 22.15 -2.61 11.59
C ASN A 538 22.95 -2.73 12.91
N GLY A 539 23.50 -3.89 13.22
CA GLY A 539 24.51 -4.10 14.26
C GLY A 539 24.23 -3.43 15.59
N ILE A 540 23.15 -3.83 16.24
CA ILE A 540 22.75 -3.34 17.56
C ILE A 540 23.57 -4.04 18.63
N CYS A 541 24.29 -3.27 19.44
CA CYS A 541 25.10 -3.81 20.53
C CYS A 541 25.01 -2.91 21.75
N ILE A 542 24.68 -3.48 22.91
CA ILE A 542 24.77 -2.77 24.18
C ILE A 542 26.25 -2.67 24.57
N SER A 543 26.71 -1.47 24.94
CA SER A 543 28.09 -1.24 25.40
C SER A 543 28.44 -2.10 26.62
N HIS A 544 29.72 -2.40 26.83
CA HIS A 544 30.17 -3.25 27.95
C HIS A 544 29.72 -2.74 29.32
N ASP A 545 29.62 -1.42 29.51
CA ASP A 545 29.13 -0.78 30.74
C ASP A 545 27.59 -0.76 30.89
N GLY A 546 26.86 -1.19 29.86
CA GLY A 546 25.40 -1.22 29.82
C GLY A 546 24.72 0.14 29.70
N GLN A 547 25.45 1.24 29.47
CA GLN A 547 24.90 2.59 29.47
C GLN A 547 24.51 3.14 28.10
N SER A 548 24.92 2.48 27.02
CA SER A 548 24.65 2.94 25.66
C SER A 548 24.34 1.79 24.68
N VAL A 549 23.73 2.15 23.56
CA VAL A 549 23.45 1.28 22.42
C VAL A 549 24.27 1.76 21.25
N LEU A 550 25.09 0.89 20.69
CA LEU A 550 25.80 1.08 19.44
C LEU A 550 24.92 0.60 18.28
N TRP A 551 25.02 1.27 17.13
CA TRP A 551 24.48 0.74 15.88
C TRP A 551 25.38 1.07 14.69
N ALA A 552 25.44 0.14 13.75
CA ALA A 552 26.07 0.33 12.45
C ALA A 552 25.10 1.06 11.50
N SER A 553 25.55 2.11 10.80
CA SER A 553 24.81 2.69 9.68
C SER A 553 25.41 2.22 8.37
N THR A 554 24.83 1.15 7.81
CA THR A 554 25.39 0.42 6.67
C THR A 554 25.72 1.37 5.50
N TRP A 555 24.75 2.14 5.00
CA TRP A 555 24.96 3.03 3.84
C TRP A 555 25.77 4.30 4.13
N LEU A 556 26.08 4.58 5.39
CA LEU A 556 26.94 5.70 5.77
C LEU A 556 28.34 5.24 6.17
N CYS A 557 28.58 3.93 6.30
CA CYS A 557 29.87 3.37 6.69
C CYS A 557 30.39 4.01 7.99
N GLN A 558 29.53 4.06 9.01
CA GLN A 558 29.82 4.69 10.30
C GLN A 558 29.18 3.89 11.44
N ILE A 559 29.75 4.03 12.64
CA ILE A 559 29.19 3.51 13.90
C ILE A 559 28.71 4.68 14.73
N ASN A 560 27.55 4.54 15.32
CA ASN A 560 26.96 5.58 16.16
C ASN A 560 26.65 5.02 17.54
N ARG A 561 26.51 5.91 18.51
CA ARG A 561 26.19 5.60 19.90
C ARG A 561 24.97 6.39 20.36
N PHE A 562 24.07 5.74 21.09
CA PHE A 562 22.96 6.38 21.79
C PHE A 562 23.03 6.03 23.28
N TRP A 563 23.11 7.04 24.14
CA TRP A 563 23.20 6.85 25.58
C TRP A 563 21.81 6.60 26.18
N ILE A 564 21.62 5.42 26.77
CA ILE A 564 20.36 5.02 27.43
C ILE A 564 20.36 5.28 28.93
N ALA A 565 21.54 5.41 29.53
CA ALA A 565 21.75 5.72 30.94
C ALA A 565 22.96 6.66 31.13
N GLY A 566 23.23 7.04 32.38
CA GLY A 566 24.35 7.92 32.74
C GLY A 566 24.11 9.41 32.44
N PRO A 567 25.14 10.26 32.63
CA PRO A 567 25.03 11.72 32.48
C PRO A 567 24.66 12.19 31.06
N LYS A 568 24.98 11.37 30.05
CA LYS A 568 24.69 11.64 28.63
C LYS A 568 23.36 11.05 28.16
N ALA A 569 22.54 10.46 29.03
CA ALA A 569 21.30 9.77 28.65
C ALA A 569 20.40 10.61 27.74
N GLY A 570 19.93 10.02 26.64
CA GLY A 570 19.09 10.67 25.63
C GLY A 570 19.85 11.36 24.51
N THR A 571 21.19 11.40 24.55
CA THR A 571 22.02 11.97 23.48
C THR A 571 22.56 10.89 22.53
N SER A 572 22.88 11.29 21.30
CA SER A 572 23.51 10.44 20.30
C SER A 572 24.77 11.09 19.72
N GLU A 573 25.79 10.28 19.41
CA GLU A 573 27.04 10.73 18.79
C GLU A 573 27.51 9.73 17.72
N ILE A 574 28.32 10.22 16.76
CA ILE A 574 29.03 9.35 15.81
C ILE A 574 30.31 8.90 16.51
N LEU A 575 30.49 7.59 16.64
CA LEU A 575 31.65 6.99 17.32
C LEU A 575 32.80 6.76 16.35
N ILE A 576 32.50 6.21 15.17
CA ILE A 576 33.47 6.02 14.08
C ILE A 576 32.81 6.47 12.79
N ASP A 577 33.51 7.27 12.00
CA ASP A 577 33.07 7.74 10.69
C ASP A 577 34.04 7.25 9.59
N ASN A 578 33.61 7.34 8.34
CA ASN A 578 34.40 7.09 7.14
C ASN A 578 35.06 5.69 7.11
N LEU A 579 34.35 4.66 7.54
CA LEU A 579 34.86 3.29 7.45
C LEU A 579 35.03 2.86 5.97
N PRO A 580 35.98 1.97 5.68
CA PRO A 580 36.22 1.48 4.31
C PRO A 580 35.19 0.46 3.82
N GLY A 581 34.31 -0.03 4.70
CA GLY A 581 33.29 -1.03 4.40
C GLY A 581 31.89 -0.68 4.89
N TYR A 582 30.90 -1.27 4.22
CA TYR A 582 29.49 -1.24 4.61
C TYR A 582 29.32 -2.11 5.85
N CYS A 583 28.94 -1.44 6.94
CA CYS A 583 28.91 -2.01 8.28
C CYS A 583 27.67 -2.89 8.49
N ASP A 584 27.84 -3.99 9.21
CA ASP A 584 26.79 -4.93 9.60
C ASP A 584 26.84 -5.19 11.13
N ASN A 585 26.68 -6.43 11.60
CA ASN A 585 26.56 -6.70 13.04
C ASN A 585 27.77 -6.23 13.88
N ILE A 586 27.47 -5.74 15.09
CA ILE A 586 28.44 -5.33 16.10
C ILE A 586 28.30 -6.26 17.31
N ASN A 587 29.38 -6.86 17.79
CA ASN A 587 29.33 -7.77 18.93
C ASN A 587 30.52 -7.58 19.88
N ARG A 588 30.32 -7.86 21.17
CA ARG A 588 31.37 -7.72 22.20
C ARG A 588 32.52 -8.71 21.97
N ALA A 589 33.73 -8.27 22.30
CA ALA A 589 34.94 -9.08 22.35
C ALA A 589 35.38 -9.35 23.81
N SER A 590 36.23 -10.34 24.03
CA SER A 590 36.68 -10.72 25.38
C SER A 590 37.55 -9.68 26.09
N ASP A 591 38.23 -8.82 25.33
CA ASP A 591 39.18 -7.81 25.82
C ASP A 591 38.54 -6.43 26.06
N GLY A 592 37.21 -6.37 26.20
CA GLY A 592 36.47 -5.12 26.42
C GLY A 592 36.29 -4.27 25.15
N LYS A 593 36.66 -4.80 23.98
CA LYS A 593 36.45 -4.17 22.67
C LYS A 593 35.20 -4.73 21.97
N TYR A 594 35.01 -4.35 20.71
CA TYR A 594 33.90 -4.80 19.87
C TYR A 594 34.42 -5.29 18.51
N TRP A 595 33.79 -6.33 18.00
CA TRP A 595 33.91 -6.80 16.64
C TRP A 595 32.82 -6.17 15.77
N LEU A 596 33.17 -5.83 14.53
CA LEU A 596 32.27 -5.33 13.50
C LEU A 596 32.46 -6.13 12.21
N ALA A 597 31.37 -6.55 11.60
CA ALA A 597 31.36 -7.17 10.29
C ALA A 597 31.24 -6.14 9.14
N PHE A 598 31.91 -6.42 8.01
CA PHE A 598 31.68 -5.72 6.75
C PHE A 598 31.01 -6.65 5.74
N VAL A 599 29.77 -6.29 5.35
CA VAL A 599 29.00 -7.01 4.33
C VAL A 599 29.50 -6.70 2.91
N GLY A 600 30.23 -5.61 2.74
CA GLY A 600 30.91 -5.26 1.50
C GLY A 600 31.85 -4.07 1.66
N LEU A 601 32.69 -3.84 0.66
CA LEU A 601 33.65 -2.74 0.64
C LEU A 601 33.17 -1.56 -0.19
N ARG A 602 33.63 -0.38 0.20
CA ARG A 602 33.50 0.82 -0.63
C ARG A 602 34.42 0.72 -1.83
N THR A 603 33.90 1.12 -2.98
CA THR A 603 34.67 1.21 -4.22
C THR A 603 34.60 2.63 -4.75
N PRO A 604 35.64 3.15 -5.42
CA PRO A 604 35.62 4.51 -5.96
C PRO A 604 34.42 4.77 -6.90
N VAL A 605 34.02 3.76 -7.67
CA VAL A 605 32.89 3.83 -8.60
C VAL A 605 31.56 3.91 -7.85
N TYR A 606 31.36 3.07 -6.83
CA TYR A 606 30.12 3.08 -6.05
C TYR A 606 30.00 4.35 -5.19
N ASP A 607 31.09 4.82 -4.58
CA ASP A 607 31.12 6.09 -3.84
C ASP A 607 30.78 7.28 -4.75
N LEU A 608 31.28 7.29 -6.00
CA LEU A 608 30.92 8.32 -6.98
C LEU A 608 29.41 8.29 -7.31
N ALA A 609 28.82 7.09 -7.45
CA ALA A 609 27.39 6.94 -7.64
C ALA A 609 26.60 7.44 -6.42
N MET A 610 27.04 7.12 -5.21
CA MET A 610 26.43 7.56 -3.96
C MET A 610 26.46 9.08 -3.77
N ARG A 611 27.52 9.75 -4.24
CA ARG A 611 27.59 11.22 -4.24
C ARG A 611 26.65 11.90 -5.24
N ASN A 612 26.07 11.19 -6.21
CA ASN A 612 25.22 11.77 -7.27
C ASN A 612 23.78 11.22 -7.28
N PRO A 613 22.82 11.93 -6.65
CA PRO A 613 21.41 11.52 -6.64
C PRO A 613 20.76 11.38 -8.02
N VAL A 614 21.14 12.21 -8.99
CA VAL A 614 20.57 12.18 -10.34
C VAL A 614 21.02 10.93 -11.08
N PHE A 615 22.29 10.55 -10.92
CA PHE A 615 22.83 9.33 -11.47
C PHE A 615 22.08 8.10 -10.92
N ARG A 616 21.96 7.96 -9.60
CA ARG A 616 21.20 6.87 -8.96
C ARG A 616 19.73 6.85 -9.39
N THR A 617 19.10 8.02 -9.54
CA THR A 617 17.73 8.13 -10.04
C THR A 617 17.59 7.58 -11.46
N ARG A 618 18.57 7.83 -12.35
CA ARG A 618 18.57 7.30 -13.71
C ARG A 618 18.83 5.79 -13.72
N MET A 619 19.80 5.32 -12.95
CA MET A 619 20.12 3.90 -12.81
C MET A 619 18.89 3.09 -12.43
N VAL A 620 18.21 3.45 -11.33
CA VAL A 620 17.00 2.76 -10.87
C VAL A 620 15.85 2.82 -11.88
N LYS A 621 15.78 3.86 -12.73
CA LYS A 621 14.67 4.06 -13.68
C LYS A 621 14.91 3.51 -15.07
N GLN A 622 16.15 3.28 -15.46
CA GLN A 622 16.55 3.02 -16.85
C GLN A 622 17.38 1.76 -17.01
N ILE A 623 17.97 1.24 -15.94
CA ILE A 623 18.85 0.08 -15.95
C ILE A 623 18.15 -1.08 -15.22
N PRO A 624 18.17 -2.31 -15.79
CA PRO A 624 17.70 -3.51 -15.10
C PRO A 624 18.40 -3.74 -13.75
N PRO A 625 17.71 -4.27 -12.72
CA PRO A 625 18.28 -4.44 -11.38
C PRO A 625 19.58 -5.27 -11.30
N ASP A 626 19.73 -6.24 -12.17
CA ASP A 626 20.90 -7.12 -12.32
C ASP A 626 22.15 -6.39 -12.83
N GLU A 627 21.98 -5.21 -13.42
CA GLU A 627 23.05 -4.37 -13.99
C GLU A 627 23.33 -3.12 -13.13
N TRP A 628 22.78 -3.06 -11.91
CA TRP A 628 23.03 -1.95 -11.00
C TRP A 628 24.44 -2.05 -10.41
N LEU A 629 25.08 -0.88 -10.23
CA LEU A 629 26.32 -0.80 -9.47
C LEU A 629 26.06 -1.29 -8.04
N CYS A 630 26.95 -2.11 -7.50
CA CYS A 630 26.90 -2.61 -6.13
C CYS A 630 28.21 -2.33 -5.38
N PRO A 631 28.20 -2.35 -4.04
CA PRO A 631 29.41 -2.42 -3.24
C PRO A 631 30.28 -3.64 -3.59
N GLY A 632 31.54 -3.63 -3.17
CA GLY A 632 32.42 -4.79 -3.30
C GLY A 632 32.02 -5.89 -2.32
N ILE A 633 31.06 -6.74 -2.72
CA ILE A 633 30.50 -7.80 -1.87
C ILE A 633 31.30 -9.12 -1.87
N ASN A 634 32.29 -9.24 -2.76
CA ASN A 634 33.15 -10.42 -2.89
C ASN A 634 34.37 -10.42 -1.95
N TYR A 635 34.21 -9.87 -0.75
CA TYR A 635 35.27 -9.75 0.24
C TYR A 635 34.74 -10.21 1.61
N GLY A 636 35.60 -10.86 2.40
CA GLY A 636 35.38 -11.09 3.82
C GLY A 636 36.25 -10.15 4.64
N CYS A 637 35.65 -9.28 5.45
CA CYS A 637 36.40 -8.43 6.36
C CYS A 637 35.64 -8.24 7.67
N VAL A 638 36.39 -8.32 8.77
CA VAL A 638 35.89 -7.99 10.11
C VAL A 638 36.92 -7.11 10.80
N VAL A 639 36.47 -6.15 11.58
CA VAL A 639 37.33 -5.17 12.26
C VAL A 639 37.07 -5.18 13.75
N LYS A 640 38.10 -4.86 14.54
CA LYS A 640 38.00 -4.72 15.99
C LYS A 640 38.23 -3.27 16.39
N PHE A 641 37.39 -2.73 17.28
CA PHE A 641 37.49 -1.36 17.76
C PHE A 641 37.17 -1.25 19.24
N ASP A 642 37.73 -0.25 19.91
CA ASP A 642 37.52 -0.01 21.34
C ASP A 642 36.31 0.91 21.63
N ASP A 643 36.00 1.13 22.92
CA ASP A 643 34.88 1.99 23.32
C ASP A 643 35.08 3.47 22.96
N ASN A 644 36.28 3.90 22.56
CA ASN A 644 36.53 5.27 22.08
C ASN A 644 36.44 5.37 20.55
N GLY A 645 36.16 4.28 19.85
CA GLY A 645 36.08 4.24 18.39
C GLY A 645 37.43 4.07 17.70
N VAL A 646 38.49 3.69 18.43
CA VAL A 646 39.80 3.42 17.83
C VAL A 646 39.83 1.99 17.29
N VAL A 647 40.04 1.85 15.98
CA VAL A 647 40.18 0.54 15.33
C VAL A 647 41.58 0.00 15.58
N THR A 648 41.66 -1.24 16.08
CA THR A 648 42.92 -1.87 16.51
C THR A 648 43.43 -2.92 15.54
N GLU A 649 42.55 -3.67 14.89
CA GLU A 649 42.93 -4.69 13.91
C GLU A 649 41.81 -4.99 12.91
N SER A 650 42.18 -5.65 11.82
CA SER A 650 41.26 -6.23 10.84
C SER A 650 41.69 -7.63 10.45
N LEU A 651 40.72 -8.47 10.11
CA LEU A 651 40.90 -9.85 9.65
C LEU A 651 40.25 -9.98 8.29
N TRP A 652 40.96 -10.58 7.33
CA TRP A 652 40.56 -10.56 5.93
C TRP A 652 40.52 -11.95 5.27
N ASP A 653 39.51 -12.14 4.42
CA ASP A 653 39.47 -13.07 3.29
C ASP A 653 39.29 -12.22 2.00
N PRO A 654 40.38 -11.69 1.42
CA PRO A 654 40.30 -10.72 0.32
C PRO A 654 39.66 -11.26 -0.96
N GLY A 655 39.60 -12.59 -1.13
CA GLY A 655 38.95 -13.21 -2.30
C GLY A 655 37.49 -13.58 -2.05
N GLY A 656 36.99 -13.47 -0.81
CA GLY A 656 35.67 -13.93 -0.41
C GLY A 656 35.41 -15.39 -0.81
N LEU A 657 36.44 -16.24 -0.80
CA LEU A 657 36.32 -17.65 -1.20
C LEU A 657 35.73 -18.50 -0.08
N SER A 658 36.12 -18.20 1.16
CA SER A 658 35.67 -18.91 2.34
C SER A 658 34.48 -18.20 2.98
N HIS A 659 34.53 -16.86 3.05
CA HIS A 659 33.54 -16.04 3.78
C HIS A 659 33.26 -14.72 3.06
N PRO A 660 32.59 -14.71 1.89
CA PRO A 660 32.07 -13.47 1.30
C PRO A 660 30.94 -12.88 2.15
N THR A 661 30.65 -11.59 2.01
CA THR A 661 29.46 -10.95 2.62
C THR A 661 29.29 -11.24 4.13
N ILE A 662 30.35 -11.02 4.90
CA ILE A 662 30.29 -11.28 6.35
C ILE A 662 29.28 -10.32 6.98
N THR A 663 28.27 -10.88 7.64
CA THR A 663 27.22 -10.10 8.31
C THR A 663 27.29 -10.20 9.81
N SER A 664 27.86 -11.28 10.36
CA SER A 664 27.94 -11.49 11.80
C SER A 664 29.26 -12.10 12.25
N VAL A 665 29.65 -11.75 13.47
CA VAL A 665 30.84 -12.27 14.14
C VAL A 665 30.62 -12.43 15.62
N ARG A 666 30.89 -13.62 16.16
CA ARG A 666 30.84 -13.85 17.61
C ARG A 666 32.13 -14.43 18.10
N GLU A 667 32.72 -13.79 19.09
CA GLU A 667 33.79 -14.40 19.86
C GLU A 667 33.19 -15.38 20.88
N HIS A 668 33.84 -16.52 21.11
CA HIS A 668 33.46 -17.45 22.18
C HIS A 668 34.63 -18.39 22.48
N LYS A 669 35.07 -18.46 23.74
CA LYS A 669 36.15 -19.34 24.22
C LYS A 669 37.43 -19.27 23.36
N GLY A 670 37.86 -18.05 23.05
CA GLY A 670 39.05 -17.75 22.25
C GLY A 670 38.95 -18.14 20.76
N HIS A 671 37.73 -18.38 20.25
CA HIS A 671 37.46 -18.56 18.83
C HIS A 671 36.57 -17.45 18.32
N LEU A 672 36.77 -17.03 17.07
CA LEU A 672 35.87 -16.15 16.35
C LEU A 672 35.05 -17.00 15.38
N TYR A 673 33.73 -16.92 15.52
CA TYR A 673 32.76 -17.52 14.62
C TYR A 673 32.28 -16.47 13.63
N ILE A 674 32.05 -16.86 12.37
CA ILE A 674 31.79 -15.94 11.25
C ILE A 674 30.56 -16.42 10.47
N GLY A 675 29.55 -15.57 10.38
CA GLY A 675 28.35 -15.76 9.57
C GLY A 675 28.32 -14.82 8.37
N GLY A 676 27.54 -15.16 7.35
CA GLY A 676 27.41 -14.36 6.14
C GLY A 676 26.19 -14.72 5.32
N LEU A 677 25.59 -13.71 4.69
CA LEU A 677 24.31 -13.81 3.98
C LEU A 677 24.33 -14.77 2.79
N GLU A 678 25.48 -14.89 2.12
CA GLU A 678 25.68 -15.75 0.94
C GLU A 678 26.50 -17.01 1.24
N ASN A 679 26.80 -17.26 2.52
CA ASN A 679 27.65 -18.38 2.91
C ASN A 679 26.84 -19.69 3.00
N ASN A 680 27.51 -20.81 2.70
CA ASN A 680 26.98 -22.17 2.89
C ASN A 680 27.60 -22.87 4.12
N ARG A 681 28.22 -22.10 5.01
CA ARG A 681 29.02 -22.58 6.16
C ARG A 681 29.14 -21.48 7.21
N ILE A 682 29.60 -21.87 8.39
CA ILE A 682 30.01 -20.95 9.45
C ILE A 682 31.53 -21.06 9.60
N GLY A 683 32.22 -19.93 9.55
CA GLY A 683 33.67 -19.90 9.78
C GLY A 683 34.00 -20.00 11.27
N ARG A 684 35.05 -20.74 11.61
CA ARG A 684 35.66 -20.72 12.95
C ARG A 684 37.16 -20.49 12.83
N ILE A 685 37.68 -19.52 13.56
CA ILE A 685 39.12 -19.29 13.66
C ILE A 685 39.57 -19.12 15.10
N ARG A 686 40.75 -19.67 15.42
CA ARG A 686 41.38 -19.47 16.72
C ARG A 686 42.00 -18.08 16.80
N LEU A 687 41.68 -17.34 17.85
CA LEU A 687 42.31 -16.06 18.16
C LEU A 687 43.46 -16.29 19.15
N PRO A 688 44.72 -15.93 18.81
CA PRO A 688 45.87 -16.17 19.69
C PRO A 688 45.78 -15.46 21.04
N ASP A 689 45.29 -14.21 21.03
CA ASP A 689 45.31 -13.31 22.19
C ASP A 689 43.94 -13.20 22.90
N ALA A 690 42.96 -14.02 22.52
CA ALA A 690 41.63 -14.00 23.09
C ALA A 690 41.50 -14.89 24.33
N ASP A 691 40.66 -14.48 25.28
CA ASP A 691 40.42 -15.25 26.51
C ASP A 691 39.74 -16.60 26.18
N PRO A 692 40.39 -17.74 26.46
CA PRO A 692 39.84 -19.07 26.18
C PRO A 692 38.62 -19.43 27.06
N THR A 693 38.38 -18.69 28.13
CA THR A 693 37.29 -18.92 29.09
C THR A 693 36.12 -17.97 28.91
N TRP A 694 36.25 -16.96 28.04
CA TRP A 694 35.22 -15.95 27.83
C TRP A 694 34.01 -16.50 27.09
N GLU A 695 32.83 -16.23 27.64
CA GLU A 695 31.55 -16.61 27.06
C GLU A 695 30.67 -15.36 27.00
N ALA A 696 30.12 -15.05 25.82
CA ALA A 696 29.32 -13.84 25.61
C ALA A 696 28.18 -13.74 26.64
N HIS A 697 27.44 -14.84 26.86
CA HIS A 697 26.35 -14.85 27.83
C HIS A 697 26.79 -14.42 29.25
N LYS A 698 27.93 -14.93 29.74
CA LYS A 698 28.46 -14.54 31.06
C LYS A 698 28.89 -13.08 31.10
N SER A 699 29.42 -12.55 29.99
CA SER A 699 29.73 -11.12 29.85
C SER A 699 28.49 -10.23 29.92
N TYR A 700 27.37 -10.63 29.31
CA TYR A 700 26.11 -9.87 29.36
C TYR A 700 25.41 -9.93 30.71
N TRP A 701 25.37 -11.10 31.34
CA TRP A 701 24.46 -11.37 32.47
C TRP A 701 25.15 -11.72 33.78
N GLY A 702 26.48 -11.82 33.79
CA GLY A 702 27.29 -12.32 34.90
C GLY A 702 27.43 -13.85 34.94
N GLY A 703 28.26 -14.34 35.86
CA GLY A 703 28.25 -15.75 36.29
C GLY A 703 27.01 -16.03 37.14
N ALA A 704 26.39 -17.20 36.94
CA ALA A 704 25.26 -17.66 37.76
C ALA A 704 25.70 -18.09 39.15
#